data_AF-A0A971GYS6-F1
#
_entry.id   AF-A0A971GYS6-F1
#
_cell.length_a   1.000
_cell.length_b   1.000
_cell.length_c   1.000
_cell.angle_alpha   90.00
_cell.angle_beta   90.00
_cell.angle_gamma   90.00
#
_symmetry.space_group_name_H-M   'P 1'
#
loop_
_entity.id
_entity.type
_entity.pdbx_description
1 polymer ?
#
loop_
_entity_poly.entity_id
_entity_poly.type
_entity_poly.pdbx_seq_one_letter_code
_entity_poly.pdbx_strand_id
1 'polypeptide(L)'
;MKFLEKLKNRYNILIMILIVMLLTLSFRLATLTIVQGDYYRDISDNKRLKEIYITAPRGEIRDRHGRLLAGNKPSFTVQLLKDEINIKDKESTNETLLALSRLLEEDGVDYVDDFPIEFNIFKFVDEGQYISENMTPEDKVIDIIIENHLLSSILDTYYVHPDYEEHFQFITINKAINALESKGMDIPVVTELNSGGLDIKFDETKDIDIWKSQYNIGKETTPKEAIISLINGDKNIIRKIIDHSISRELVFNILQERNLSQGLILEEYSITYDEEHLQQKRNLMKDFNTITFDTKAKDDFVTIVTSTSLKDLLEKVVDQEDEKGNLIKVVPGKLLIEEIEQKGLSSPVDIEINEENNTVLYVHKDKKLSSKENPVDTLIDFAKEKDLLKDFITDDRIKGIAQETILENGINPKISISKWEYVSLVNKKEWFDKYKVPKDKNAEETFLYLKEFFEIDEDLSKYEARTIMSLYDQLDKQGHRAYQPINIAYGIRDSTVAKIEEGMMEVPGIQVSIEPVRYYPQGELAAHLLGYLGKISQPSEIEKYVNEKKYSPNDIIGKTGIEEKFEDELRGISGVKRVEVDVYGNTTNVIEEEQAVPGNNLYLTIDSKLQKVAEDSLKHALEEIQKGGEFKSQWGNYKFGINKKKGRPYINATSGSVVAIDVKTGELLALANYPAYDPNLFSTGISNTDWVSLFPENEEDPLAPRPLYNIAIQTAIQPGSTFKMVTALAALEKGLSPDKTIRDMGYVDIGTERFGCWIWHSHRGTHGSVNLYEALRDSCNYYFYSLAFGKNPRTGEAIGVKIDLEDIANMSKQLGLNDKTGIEIDIPNEVAGGVPDPQRKMMITKSMLKRYLNNNIRSYIKEDVKLKDEEIAEKIDEIVSWIEEPELMTRNEVIRRLDEMGIYPEKVLPGDRNGLADKIKFDYINQASWNITDTLNVVIGQGQNSYTPIQMANFIATISNGGYRHKVTAIDNIKNFDNSKVIMKGDTEPERIQLNNYENLEYVKLGMKKVSTEGTARSLFQNFPVTVASKTGTAQKSGINPATGDTYDDYAWFVAFAPYEDPEIAVAVVLFQGGSGGYAGPIAREVIAEYLGFNNVDKKGALPFEIELAR
;
A
#
# COMPACT_ATOMS: atom_id res chain seq x y z
N MET A 1 -58.73 17.71 -82.20
CA MET A 1 -59.84 18.55 -81.67
C MET A 1 -60.46 18.05 -80.35
N LYS A 2 -60.56 16.73 -80.06
CA LYS A 2 -61.12 16.23 -78.76
C LYS A 2 -60.26 16.48 -77.50
N PHE A 3 -58.98 16.85 -77.64
CA PHE A 3 -58.09 17.13 -76.51
C PHE A 3 -58.32 18.52 -75.88
N LEU A 4 -58.69 19.50 -76.71
CA LEU A 4 -58.91 20.89 -76.29
C LEU A 4 -60.24 21.11 -75.55
N GLU A 5 -61.24 20.25 -75.73
CA GLU A 5 -62.49 20.30 -74.95
C GLU A 5 -62.32 19.80 -73.52
N LYS A 6 -61.43 18.83 -73.28
CA LYS A 6 -61.13 18.33 -71.92
C LYS A 6 -60.39 19.35 -71.06
N LEU A 7 -59.77 20.38 -71.66
CA LEU A 7 -59.06 21.48 -70.99
C LEU A 7 -59.97 22.57 -70.40
N LYS A 8 -61.29 22.53 -70.62
CA LYS A 8 -62.25 23.48 -70.00
C LYS A 8 -62.65 23.13 -68.56
N ASN A 9 -62.38 21.90 -68.11
CA ASN A 9 -62.70 21.47 -66.76
C ASN A 9 -61.52 21.72 -65.81
N ARG A 10 -61.72 22.56 -64.78
CA ARG A 10 -60.71 22.88 -63.76
C ARG A 10 -60.11 21.63 -63.11
N TYR A 11 -60.89 20.56 -62.99
CA TYR A 11 -60.44 19.28 -62.43
C TYR A 11 -59.38 18.59 -63.31
N ASN A 12 -59.53 18.66 -64.64
CA ASN A 12 -58.55 18.08 -65.57
C ASN A 12 -57.26 18.90 -65.63
N ILE A 13 -57.34 20.23 -65.47
CA ILE A 13 -56.15 21.09 -65.37
C ILE A 13 -55.38 20.76 -64.09
N LEU A 14 -56.07 20.63 -62.94
CA LEU A 14 -55.46 20.23 -61.67
C LEU A 14 -54.81 18.85 -61.75
N ILE A 15 -55.48 17.87 -62.35
CA ILE A 15 -54.89 16.53 -62.56
C ILE A 15 -53.65 16.61 -63.45
N MET A 16 -53.67 17.42 -64.50
CA MET A 16 -52.51 17.56 -65.38
C MET A 16 -51.33 18.22 -64.66
N ILE A 17 -51.58 19.26 -63.85
CA ILE A 17 -50.56 19.89 -62.99
C ILE A 17 -50.02 18.87 -61.99
N LEU A 18 -50.90 18.06 -61.38
CA LEU A 18 -50.51 17.01 -60.45
C LEU A 18 -49.63 15.95 -61.14
N ILE A 19 -50.02 15.50 -62.33
CA ILE A 19 -49.24 14.53 -63.13
C ILE A 19 -47.88 15.12 -63.52
N VAL A 20 -47.83 16.39 -63.94
CA VAL A 20 -46.57 17.05 -64.26
C VAL A 20 -45.70 17.17 -63.02
N MET A 21 -46.26 17.59 -61.88
CA MET A 21 -45.53 17.62 -60.60
C MET A 21 -44.99 16.24 -60.23
N LEU A 22 -45.81 15.20 -60.33
CA LEU A 22 -45.44 13.83 -60.00
C LEU A 22 -44.35 13.33 -60.95
N LEU A 23 -44.42 13.65 -62.24
CA LEU A 23 -43.37 13.35 -63.21
C LEU A 23 -42.07 14.09 -62.91
N THR A 24 -42.12 15.37 -62.52
CA THR A 24 -40.91 16.10 -62.08
C THR A 24 -40.33 15.51 -60.80
N LEU A 25 -41.15 15.10 -59.84
CA LEU A 25 -40.69 14.44 -58.61
C LEU A 25 -40.12 13.05 -58.90
N SER A 26 -40.76 12.25 -59.76
CA SER A 26 -40.25 10.95 -60.19
C SER A 26 -38.96 11.09 -60.99
N PHE A 27 -38.84 12.10 -61.86
CA PHE A 27 -37.60 12.39 -62.57
C PHE A 27 -36.50 12.86 -61.61
N ARG A 28 -36.83 13.73 -60.63
CA ARG A 28 -35.88 14.17 -59.61
C ARG A 28 -35.42 13.00 -58.73
N LEU A 29 -36.35 12.13 -58.35
CA LEU A 29 -36.05 10.92 -57.60
C LEU A 29 -35.15 10.00 -58.41
N ALA A 30 -35.46 9.74 -59.69
CA ALA A 30 -34.62 8.95 -60.58
C ALA A 30 -33.23 9.59 -60.78
N THR A 31 -33.11 10.91 -60.85
CA THR A 31 -31.79 11.56 -60.90
C THR A 31 -31.01 11.38 -59.60
N LEU A 32 -31.67 11.39 -58.43
CA LEU A 32 -31.00 11.17 -57.15
C LEU A 32 -30.61 9.70 -56.94
N THR A 33 -31.46 8.75 -57.37
CA THR A 33 -31.26 7.32 -57.10
C THR A 33 -30.51 6.57 -58.19
N ILE A 34 -30.59 7.00 -59.46
CA ILE A 34 -29.94 6.32 -60.59
C ILE A 34 -28.75 7.11 -61.11
N VAL A 35 -28.90 8.42 -61.36
CA VAL A 35 -27.82 9.23 -61.97
C VAL A 35 -26.77 9.65 -60.95
N GLN A 36 -27.22 10.08 -59.77
CA GLN A 36 -26.37 10.43 -58.63
C GLN A 36 -26.34 9.32 -57.57
N GLY A 37 -26.93 8.15 -57.87
CA GLY A 37 -27.00 7.03 -56.95
C GLY A 37 -25.61 6.57 -56.52
N ASP A 38 -24.71 6.37 -57.49
CA ASP A 38 -23.33 5.98 -57.21
C ASP A 38 -22.59 7.06 -56.40
N TYR A 39 -22.81 8.35 -56.71
CA TYR A 39 -22.19 9.46 -55.97
C TYR A 39 -22.68 9.57 -54.50
N TYR A 40 -23.98 9.44 -54.26
CA TYR A 40 -24.53 9.49 -52.89
C TYR A 40 -24.28 8.20 -52.11
N ARG A 41 -24.15 7.07 -52.80
CA ARG A 41 -23.75 5.80 -52.19
C ARG A 41 -22.27 5.81 -51.81
N ASP A 42 -21.41 6.33 -52.68
CA ASP A 42 -19.99 6.56 -52.38
C ASP A 42 -19.79 7.52 -51.19
N ILE A 43 -20.58 8.60 -51.11
CA ILE A 43 -20.58 9.47 -49.91
C ILE A 43 -21.10 8.75 -48.66
N SER A 44 -22.14 7.94 -48.78
CA SER A 44 -22.71 7.19 -47.65
C SER A 44 -21.79 6.07 -47.16
N ASP A 45 -21.04 5.46 -48.08
CA ASP A 45 -20.17 4.32 -47.82
C ASP A 45 -18.75 4.79 -47.40
N ASN A 46 -18.27 5.94 -47.90
CA ASN A 46 -16.90 6.45 -47.69
C ASN A 46 -16.76 7.62 -46.69
N LYS A 47 -17.85 8.19 -46.16
CA LYS A 47 -17.77 9.32 -45.21
C LYS A 47 -18.49 8.99 -43.92
N ARG A 48 -17.73 8.49 -42.93
CA ARG A 48 -18.22 8.31 -41.56
C ARG A 48 -17.66 9.41 -40.67
N LEU A 49 -18.51 9.96 -39.80
CA LEU A 49 -18.07 10.88 -38.75
C LEU A 49 -17.68 10.07 -37.52
N LYS A 50 -16.49 10.33 -36.99
CA LYS A 50 -15.95 9.68 -35.79
C LYS A 50 -15.50 10.73 -34.79
N GLU A 51 -15.76 10.49 -33.51
CA GLU A 51 -15.23 11.32 -32.41
C GLU A 51 -14.03 10.61 -31.80
N ILE A 52 -12.86 11.24 -31.87
CA ILE A 52 -11.62 10.76 -31.25
C ILE A 52 -11.40 11.60 -30.00
N TYR A 53 -11.27 10.95 -28.85
CA TYR A 53 -10.97 11.63 -27.59
C TYR A 53 -9.48 11.92 -27.50
N ILE A 54 -9.14 13.14 -27.09
CA ILE A 54 -7.75 13.55 -26.85
C ILE A 54 -7.57 13.57 -25.33
N THR A 55 -6.70 12.70 -24.82
CA THR A 55 -6.40 12.64 -23.39
C THR A 55 -5.84 13.97 -22.91
N ALA A 56 -6.40 14.50 -21.82
CA ALA A 56 -5.88 15.72 -21.21
C ALA A 56 -4.59 15.42 -20.42
N PRO A 57 -3.55 16.28 -20.52
CA PRO A 57 -2.44 16.23 -19.59
C PRO A 57 -2.91 16.48 -18.16
N ARG A 58 -2.45 15.66 -17.21
CA ARG A 58 -2.76 15.88 -15.79
C ARG A 58 -2.07 17.15 -15.30
N GLY A 59 -2.65 17.81 -14.31
CA GLY A 59 -2.02 18.95 -13.64
C GLY A 59 -0.67 18.58 -13.01
N GLU A 60 0.28 19.50 -13.02
CA GLU A 60 1.61 19.26 -12.46
C GLU A 60 1.57 19.32 -10.93
N ILE A 61 2.34 18.45 -10.27
CA ILE A 61 2.63 18.55 -8.84
C ILE A 61 4.03 19.11 -8.69
N ARG A 62 4.13 20.22 -7.96
CA ARG A 62 5.37 20.96 -7.73
C ARG A 62 5.61 21.09 -6.23
N ASP A 63 6.88 21.19 -5.87
CA ASP A 63 7.26 21.45 -4.49
C ASP A 63 7.12 22.95 -4.14
N ARG A 64 7.46 23.33 -2.90
CA ARG A 64 7.28 24.71 -2.42
C ARG A 64 8.10 25.77 -3.16
N HIS A 65 9.14 25.35 -3.89
CA HIS A 65 9.98 26.24 -4.71
C HIS A 65 9.62 26.14 -6.20
N GLY A 66 8.56 25.42 -6.55
CA GLY A 66 8.08 25.23 -7.91
C GLY A 66 8.84 24.16 -8.71
N ARG A 67 9.66 23.31 -8.07
CA ARG A 67 10.35 22.20 -8.73
C ARG A 67 9.37 21.07 -9.02
N LEU A 68 9.50 20.46 -10.20
CA LEU A 68 8.58 19.41 -10.64
C LEU A 68 8.79 18.11 -9.82
N LEU A 69 7.70 17.60 -9.26
CA LEU A 69 7.62 16.32 -8.54
C LEU A 69 6.86 15.27 -9.34
N ALA A 70 5.76 15.68 -10.00
CA ALA A 70 5.02 14.86 -10.95
C ALA A 70 4.53 15.74 -12.11
N GLY A 71 4.70 15.26 -13.34
CA GLY A 71 4.28 15.95 -14.56
C GLY A 71 3.79 14.95 -15.60
N ASN A 72 3.88 15.32 -16.87
CA ASN A 72 3.54 14.44 -17.97
C ASN A 72 4.70 14.36 -18.96
N LYS A 73 4.88 13.19 -19.58
CA LYS A 73 5.77 13.02 -20.72
C LYS A 73 4.98 12.52 -21.93
N PRO A 74 5.26 13.04 -23.14
CA PRO A 74 4.70 12.44 -24.35
C PRO A 74 5.25 11.02 -24.51
N SER A 75 4.37 10.08 -24.84
CA SER A 75 4.70 8.68 -25.02
C SER A 75 4.04 8.14 -26.27
N PHE A 76 4.82 7.52 -27.15
CA PHE A 76 4.27 6.78 -28.27
C PHE A 76 3.49 5.59 -27.73
N THR A 77 2.22 5.53 -28.10
CA THR A 77 1.26 4.55 -27.59
C THR A 77 0.57 3.88 -28.76
N VAL A 78 0.67 2.55 -28.81
CA VAL A 78 -0.04 1.73 -29.79
C VAL A 78 -1.49 1.61 -29.36
N GLN A 79 -2.40 1.96 -30.26
CA GLN A 79 -3.83 1.93 -30.02
C GLN A 79 -4.54 0.97 -30.98
N LEU A 80 -5.53 0.24 -30.45
CA LEU A 80 -6.47 -0.55 -31.24
C LEU A 80 -7.85 0.11 -31.28
N LEU A 81 -8.45 0.15 -32.46
CA LEU A 81 -9.78 0.70 -32.72
C LEU A 81 -10.75 -0.42 -33.12
N LYS A 82 -11.62 -0.81 -32.18
CA LYS A 82 -12.54 -1.94 -32.34
C LYS A 82 -13.50 -1.77 -33.52
N ASP A 83 -13.92 -0.55 -33.81
CA ASP A 83 -14.89 -0.23 -34.87
C ASP A 83 -14.29 -0.24 -36.29
N GLU A 84 -12.96 -0.19 -36.40
CA GLU A 84 -12.22 -0.24 -37.67
C GLU A 84 -11.72 -1.64 -37.99
N ILE A 85 -11.43 -2.44 -36.97
CA ILE A 85 -11.16 -3.87 -37.13
C ILE A 85 -12.47 -4.58 -37.48
N ASN A 86 -12.50 -5.30 -38.60
CA ASN A 86 -13.68 -6.06 -39.00
C ASN A 86 -13.81 -7.36 -38.18
N ILE A 87 -14.20 -7.25 -36.91
CA ILE A 87 -14.32 -8.40 -35.97
C ILE A 87 -15.31 -9.48 -36.46
N LYS A 88 -16.17 -9.17 -37.44
CA LYS A 88 -17.05 -10.18 -38.06
C LYS A 88 -16.29 -11.09 -39.04
N ASP A 89 -15.22 -10.59 -39.62
CA ASP A 89 -14.28 -11.31 -40.45
C ASP A 89 -13.07 -11.69 -39.60
N LYS A 90 -13.16 -12.88 -38.99
CA LYS A 90 -12.13 -13.37 -38.08
C LYS A 90 -10.80 -13.63 -38.79
N GLU A 91 -10.82 -14.02 -40.07
CA GLU A 91 -9.61 -14.27 -40.85
C GLU A 91 -8.79 -12.98 -40.97
N SER A 92 -9.41 -11.90 -41.48
CA SER A 92 -8.77 -10.59 -41.60
C SER A 92 -8.35 -10.01 -40.24
N THR A 93 -9.15 -10.24 -39.19
CA THR A 93 -8.80 -9.80 -37.83
C THR A 93 -7.60 -10.57 -37.29
N ASN A 94 -7.54 -11.89 -37.49
CA ASN A 94 -6.43 -12.73 -37.05
C ASN A 94 -5.12 -12.31 -37.73
N GLU A 95 -5.14 -12.03 -39.04
CA GLU A 95 -3.98 -11.51 -39.78
C GLU A 95 -3.49 -10.17 -39.20
N THR A 96 -4.41 -9.25 -38.94
CA THR A 96 -4.13 -7.93 -38.35
C THR A 96 -3.46 -8.05 -36.97
N LEU A 97 -4.06 -8.86 -36.08
CA LEU A 97 -3.54 -9.05 -34.73
C LEU A 97 -2.22 -9.84 -34.71
N LEU A 98 -2.04 -10.79 -35.63
CA LEU A 98 -0.80 -11.55 -35.78
C LEU A 98 0.36 -10.65 -36.21
N ALA A 99 0.14 -9.76 -37.18
CA ALA A 99 1.15 -8.82 -37.62
C ALA A 99 1.62 -7.92 -36.46
N LEU A 100 0.67 -7.44 -35.64
CA LEU A 100 1.00 -6.59 -34.48
C LEU A 100 1.75 -7.37 -33.42
N SER A 101 1.25 -8.56 -33.10
CA SER A 101 1.88 -9.50 -32.17
C SER A 101 3.35 -9.72 -32.52
N ARG A 102 3.64 -10.11 -33.76
CA ARG A 102 5.02 -10.39 -34.20
C ARG A 102 5.94 -9.18 -34.05
N LEU A 103 5.50 -7.97 -34.43
CA LEU A 103 6.30 -6.75 -34.29
C LEU A 103 6.59 -6.41 -32.82
N LEU A 104 5.59 -6.53 -31.94
CA LEU A 104 5.77 -6.26 -30.52
C LEU A 104 6.69 -7.29 -29.86
N GLU A 105 6.51 -8.57 -30.16
CA GLU A 105 7.31 -9.68 -29.61
C GLU A 105 8.78 -9.65 -30.09
N GLU A 106 9.02 -9.37 -31.38
CA GLU A 106 10.37 -9.27 -31.95
C GLU A 106 11.18 -8.16 -31.25
N ASP A 107 10.56 -7.00 -31.01
CA ASP A 107 11.18 -5.87 -30.33
C ASP A 107 11.16 -6.02 -28.78
N GLY A 108 10.53 -7.09 -28.27
CA GLY A 108 10.39 -7.41 -26.85
C GLY A 108 9.51 -6.44 -26.06
N VAL A 109 8.65 -5.69 -26.73
CA VAL A 109 7.81 -4.64 -26.14
C VAL A 109 6.85 -5.26 -25.13
N ASP A 110 6.84 -4.75 -23.90
CA ASP A 110 5.82 -5.13 -22.93
C ASP A 110 4.49 -4.45 -23.31
N TYR A 111 3.43 -5.25 -23.41
CA TYR A 111 2.06 -4.77 -23.70
C TYR A 111 1.07 -5.31 -22.66
N VAL A 112 -0.12 -4.71 -22.62
CA VAL A 112 -1.16 -5.07 -21.65
C VAL A 112 -1.69 -6.48 -21.93
N ASP A 113 -1.29 -7.44 -21.10
CA ASP A 113 -1.74 -8.82 -21.16
C ASP A 113 -2.40 -9.24 -19.83
N ASP A 114 -3.74 -9.28 -19.83
CA ASP A 114 -4.53 -9.81 -18.72
C ASP A 114 -5.16 -11.17 -19.11
N PHE A 115 -4.64 -11.85 -20.15
CA PHE A 115 -5.26 -13.07 -20.66
C PHE A 115 -5.03 -14.25 -19.71
N PRO A 116 -6.08 -15.00 -19.32
CA PRO A 116 -5.99 -15.86 -18.16
C PRO A 116 -5.33 -17.22 -18.42
N ILE A 117 -4.98 -17.55 -19.66
CA ILE A 117 -4.20 -18.76 -19.96
C ILE A 117 -2.73 -18.37 -19.97
N GLU A 118 -1.90 -19.05 -19.20
CA GLU A 118 -0.45 -18.91 -19.21
C GLU A 118 0.22 -20.22 -19.62
N PHE A 119 1.40 -20.11 -20.24
CA PHE A 119 2.21 -21.25 -20.58
C PHE A 119 3.48 -21.34 -19.75
N ASN A 120 3.95 -22.57 -19.58
CA ASN A 120 5.25 -22.90 -18.99
C ASN A 120 5.44 -22.25 -17.61
N ILE A 121 4.46 -22.37 -16.72
CA ILE A 121 4.58 -21.81 -15.36
C ILE A 121 5.39 -22.75 -14.46
N PHE A 122 6.13 -22.19 -13.51
CA PHE A 122 6.87 -23.00 -12.56
C PHE A 122 5.94 -23.49 -11.45
N LYS A 123 6.03 -24.78 -11.11
CA LYS A 123 5.29 -25.37 -9.98
C LYS A 123 6.21 -26.20 -9.11
N PHE A 124 5.89 -26.28 -7.81
CA PHE A 124 6.44 -27.35 -6.99
C PHE A 124 5.82 -28.70 -7.34
N VAL A 125 6.59 -29.76 -7.12
CA VAL A 125 6.14 -31.14 -7.36
C VAL A 125 5.05 -31.55 -6.38
N ASP A 126 5.12 -31.08 -5.13
CA ASP A 126 4.22 -31.46 -4.05
C ASP A 126 3.60 -30.22 -3.38
N GLU A 127 2.29 -30.27 -3.07
CA GLU A 127 1.57 -29.15 -2.44
C GLU A 127 2.13 -28.78 -1.05
N GLY A 128 2.68 -29.75 -0.32
CA GLY A 128 3.34 -29.51 0.96
C GLY A 128 4.57 -28.62 0.83
N GLN A 129 5.21 -28.56 -0.35
CA GLN A 129 6.37 -27.71 -0.59
C GLN A 129 6.00 -26.22 -0.60
N TYR A 130 4.81 -25.84 -1.08
CA TYR A 130 4.34 -24.45 -0.99
C TYR A 130 4.21 -23.98 0.47
N ILE A 131 3.99 -24.92 1.40
CA ILE A 131 3.93 -24.63 2.83
C ILE A 131 5.35 -24.64 3.43
N SER A 132 6.19 -25.62 3.10
CA SER A 132 7.51 -25.78 3.74
C SER A 132 8.59 -24.83 3.23
N GLU A 133 8.59 -24.48 1.94
CA GLU A 133 9.60 -23.62 1.31
C GLU A 133 9.35 -22.12 1.62
N ASN A 134 8.11 -21.77 1.97
CA ASN A 134 7.66 -20.41 2.27
C ASN A 134 8.07 -19.35 1.22
N MET A 135 8.08 -19.74 -0.07
CA MET A 135 8.34 -18.89 -1.23
C MET A 135 7.60 -19.41 -2.47
N THR A 136 7.52 -18.62 -3.53
CA THR A 136 6.93 -19.06 -4.80
C THR A 136 7.91 -19.92 -5.61
N PRO A 137 7.43 -20.78 -6.54
CA PRO A 137 8.28 -21.48 -7.49
C PRO A 137 9.18 -20.54 -8.30
N GLU A 138 8.65 -19.39 -8.73
CA GLU A 138 9.37 -18.34 -9.45
C GLU A 138 10.52 -17.77 -8.62
N ASP A 139 10.27 -17.41 -7.35
CA ASP A 139 11.30 -16.88 -6.46
C ASP A 139 12.40 -17.90 -6.21
N LYS A 140 12.05 -19.19 -6.08
CA LYS A 140 13.04 -20.28 -5.99
C LYS A 140 13.91 -20.36 -7.25
N VAL A 141 13.30 -20.22 -8.43
CA VAL A 141 14.06 -20.18 -9.70
C VAL A 141 15.01 -18.98 -9.73
N ILE A 142 14.56 -17.80 -9.31
CA ILE A 142 15.40 -16.59 -9.24
C ILE A 142 16.58 -16.80 -8.29
N ASP A 143 16.35 -17.36 -7.11
CA ASP A 143 17.41 -17.66 -6.15
C ASP A 143 18.43 -18.66 -6.74
N ILE A 144 17.96 -19.72 -7.41
CA ILE A 144 18.84 -20.66 -8.14
C ILE A 144 19.68 -19.94 -9.20
N ILE A 145 19.08 -19.02 -9.97
CA ILE A 145 19.78 -18.24 -11.00
C ILE A 145 20.91 -17.40 -10.40
N ILE A 146 20.63 -16.70 -9.30
CA ILE A 146 21.58 -15.81 -8.62
C ILE A 146 22.71 -16.64 -7.99
N GLU A 147 22.36 -17.66 -7.20
CA GLU A 147 23.32 -18.48 -6.45
C GLU A 147 24.28 -19.27 -7.37
N ASN A 148 23.81 -19.66 -8.55
CA ASN A 148 24.60 -20.45 -9.51
C ASN A 148 25.16 -19.61 -10.67
N HIS A 149 25.04 -18.28 -10.61
CA HIS A 149 25.52 -17.34 -11.62
C HIS A 149 25.06 -17.67 -13.05
N LEU A 150 23.78 -18.05 -13.21
CA LEU A 150 23.23 -18.53 -14.50
C LEU A 150 22.80 -17.42 -15.46
N LEU A 151 22.80 -16.17 -15.00
CA LEU A 151 22.30 -15.03 -15.78
C LEU A 151 22.99 -14.91 -17.16
N SER A 152 24.30 -15.12 -17.22
CA SER A 152 25.01 -15.06 -18.51
C SER A 152 24.52 -16.09 -19.51
N SER A 153 24.26 -17.34 -19.08
CA SER A 153 23.74 -18.38 -19.98
C SER A 153 22.30 -18.12 -20.39
N ILE A 154 21.50 -17.50 -19.52
CA ILE A 154 20.10 -17.17 -19.78
C ILE A 154 20.01 -16.03 -20.81
N LEU A 155 20.86 -15.01 -20.71
CA LEU A 155 20.86 -13.91 -21.69
C LEU A 155 21.28 -14.36 -23.11
N ASP A 156 21.97 -15.49 -23.25
CA ASP A 156 22.36 -16.06 -24.55
C ASP A 156 21.25 -16.90 -25.19
N THR A 157 20.14 -17.16 -24.49
CA THR A 157 19.06 -17.99 -25.04
C THR A 157 18.15 -17.19 -25.97
N TYR A 158 17.68 -17.88 -27.00
CA TYR A 158 16.69 -17.40 -27.94
C TYR A 158 15.82 -18.58 -28.38
N TYR A 159 14.66 -18.27 -28.93
CA TYR A 159 13.77 -19.23 -29.55
C TYR A 159 13.49 -18.79 -30.99
N VAL A 160 13.64 -19.72 -31.91
CA VAL A 160 13.22 -19.59 -33.31
C VAL A 160 12.25 -20.72 -33.59
N HIS A 161 11.10 -20.41 -34.18
CA HIS A 161 10.13 -21.44 -34.49
C HIS A 161 10.70 -22.42 -35.54
N PRO A 162 10.69 -23.75 -35.29
CA PRO A 162 11.29 -24.74 -36.21
C PRO A 162 10.67 -24.74 -37.60
N ASP A 163 9.36 -24.50 -37.70
CA ASP A 163 8.63 -24.53 -38.97
C ASP A 163 8.48 -23.12 -39.61
N TYR A 164 8.86 -22.04 -38.90
CA TYR A 164 8.64 -20.65 -39.32
C TYR A 164 9.81 -19.74 -38.91
N GLU A 165 11.04 -20.10 -39.34
CA GLU A 165 12.29 -19.45 -38.90
C GLU A 165 12.34 -17.93 -39.17
N GLU A 166 11.62 -17.44 -40.19
CA GLU A 166 11.62 -16.03 -40.61
C GLU A 166 10.52 -15.17 -39.96
N HIS A 167 9.65 -15.73 -39.12
CA HIS A 167 8.40 -15.04 -38.72
C HIS A 167 8.14 -14.91 -37.23
N PHE A 168 8.76 -15.74 -36.38
CA PHE A 168 8.61 -15.61 -34.93
C PHE A 168 9.92 -15.96 -34.21
N GLN A 169 10.49 -14.96 -33.54
CA GLN A 169 11.75 -15.06 -32.81
C GLN A 169 11.60 -14.39 -31.45
N PHE A 170 12.15 -15.02 -30.41
CA PHE A 170 12.21 -14.47 -29.05
C PHE A 170 13.65 -14.46 -28.57
N ILE A 171 14.10 -13.33 -28.02
CA ILE A 171 15.48 -13.13 -27.57
C ILE A 171 15.47 -12.66 -26.11
N THR A 172 16.04 -13.46 -25.21
CA THR A 172 15.96 -13.21 -23.76
C THR A 172 16.66 -11.92 -23.33
N ILE A 173 17.77 -11.55 -23.98
CA ILE A 173 18.47 -10.29 -23.64
C ILE A 173 17.67 -9.03 -24.01
N ASN A 174 16.76 -9.08 -24.98
CA ASN A 174 15.90 -7.94 -25.29
C ASN A 174 14.93 -7.65 -24.15
N LYS A 175 14.38 -8.70 -23.53
CA LYS A 175 13.61 -8.59 -22.28
C LYS A 175 14.43 -7.97 -21.15
N ALA A 176 15.70 -8.34 -21.02
CA ALA A 176 16.60 -7.74 -20.02
C ALA A 176 16.87 -6.25 -20.28
N ILE A 177 17.08 -5.88 -21.54
CA ILE A 177 17.26 -4.48 -21.98
C ILE A 177 15.99 -3.68 -21.65
N ASN A 178 14.82 -4.15 -22.07
CA ASN A 178 13.56 -3.46 -21.82
C ASN A 178 13.24 -3.36 -20.32
N ALA A 179 13.57 -4.38 -19.52
CA ALA A 179 13.45 -4.32 -18.07
C ALA A 179 14.34 -3.23 -17.44
N LEU A 180 15.58 -3.04 -17.94
CA LEU A 180 16.48 -1.97 -17.51
C LEU A 180 15.98 -0.59 -17.99
N GLU A 181 15.48 -0.49 -19.21
CA GLU A 181 14.89 0.72 -19.78
C GLU A 181 13.63 1.16 -19.03
N SER A 182 12.82 0.20 -18.56
CA SER A 182 11.66 0.48 -17.70
C SER A 182 12.03 1.15 -16.37
N LYS A 183 13.29 1.04 -15.93
CA LYS A 183 13.86 1.77 -14.78
C LYS A 183 14.48 3.12 -15.16
N GLY A 184 14.25 3.60 -16.39
CA GLY A 184 14.75 4.87 -16.89
C GLY A 184 16.21 4.86 -17.34
N MET A 185 16.79 3.70 -17.64
CA MET A 185 18.15 3.59 -18.18
C MET A 185 18.10 3.54 -19.71
N ASP A 186 18.74 4.47 -20.43
CA ASP A 186 18.90 4.35 -21.90
C ASP A 186 19.96 3.30 -22.18
N ILE A 187 19.64 2.16 -22.82
CA ILE A 187 20.57 1.04 -23.00
C ILE A 187 21.04 0.98 -24.46
N PRO A 188 22.30 1.35 -24.79
CA PRO A 188 22.79 1.40 -26.15
C PRO A 188 23.26 0.02 -26.64
N VAL A 189 22.43 -1.01 -26.48
CA VAL A 189 22.73 -2.40 -26.89
C VAL A 189 21.71 -2.84 -27.91
N VAL A 190 22.20 -3.37 -29.03
CA VAL A 190 21.39 -3.93 -30.11
C VAL A 190 21.71 -5.41 -30.30
N THR A 191 20.71 -6.16 -30.73
CA THR A 191 20.81 -7.61 -30.95
C THR A 191 20.39 -7.97 -32.35
N GLU A 192 21.13 -8.86 -32.99
CA GLU A 192 20.76 -9.43 -34.28
C GLU A 192 20.90 -10.95 -34.22
N LEU A 193 19.85 -11.67 -34.64
CA LEU A 193 19.93 -13.11 -34.79
C LEU A 193 20.34 -13.46 -36.22
N ASN A 194 21.50 -14.10 -36.36
CA ASN A 194 22.07 -14.47 -37.65
C ASN A 194 22.24 -15.99 -37.75
N SER A 195 22.56 -16.51 -38.95
CA SER A 195 22.82 -17.94 -39.18
C SER A 195 23.97 -18.54 -38.33
N GLY A 196 24.75 -17.69 -37.64
CA GLY A 196 25.82 -18.08 -36.71
C GLY A 196 25.45 -18.01 -35.21
N GLY A 197 24.21 -17.64 -34.88
CA GLY A 197 23.72 -17.43 -33.51
C GLY A 197 23.39 -15.96 -33.21
N LEU A 198 23.14 -15.66 -31.93
CA LEU A 198 22.80 -14.34 -31.42
C LEU A 198 24.05 -13.44 -31.35
N ASP A 199 24.01 -12.32 -32.05
CA ASP A 199 25.05 -11.29 -32.03
C ASP A 199 24.58 -10.10 -31.17
N ILE A 200 25.42 -9.66 -30.22
CA ILE A 200 25.09 -8.62 -29.25
C ILE A 200 26.16 -7.53 -29.35
N LYS A 201 25.74 -6.34 -29.76
CA LYS A 201 26.65 -5.21 -30.06
C LYS A 201 26.19 -3.95 -29.35
N PHE A 202 27.12 -3.01 -29.15
CA PHE A 202 26.74 -1.66 -28.79
C PHE A 202 26.20 -0.92 -30.02
N ASP A 203 25.24 -0.03 -29.82
CA ASP A 203 24.78 0.90 -30.84
C ASP A 203 25.85 1.99 -31.07
N GLU A 204 26.52 1.91 -32.22
CA GLU A 204 27.59 2.85 -32.60
C GLU A 204 27.09 4.28 -32.84
N THR A 205 25.77 4.51 -32.92
CA THR A 205 25.19 5.85 -33.06
C THR A 205 25.13 6.61 -31.72
N LYS A 206 25.31 5.91 -30.59
CA LYS A 206 25.29 6.46 -29.23
C LYS A 206 26.71 6.64 -28.69
N ASP A 207 26.88 7.55 -27.73
CA ASP A 207 28.16 7.74 -27.04
C ASP A 207 28.34 6.71 -25.91
N ILE A 208 28.91 5.56 -26.27
CA ILE A 208 29.09 4.40 -25.39
C ILE A 208 30.05 4.71 -24.22
N ASP A 209 31.07 5.54 -24.42
CA ASP A 209 32.03 5.88 -23.38
C ASP A 209 31.39 6.77 -22.31
N ILE A 210 30.59 7.76 -22.72
CA ILE A 210 29.78 8.57 -21.79
C ILE A 210 28.80 7.68 -21.04
N TRP A 211 28.10 6.79 -21.75
CA TRP A 211 27.14 5.87 -21.15
C TRP A 211 27.78 4.95 -20.11
N LYS A 212 28.91 4.30 -20.45
CA LYS A 212 29.66 3.45 -19.51
C LYS A 212 30.10 4.24 -18.29
N SER A 213 30.56 5.48 -18.47
CA SER A 213 30.94 6.34 -17.35
C SER A 213 29.75 6.73 -16.48
N GLN A 214 28.56 6.94 -17.05
CA GLN A 214 27.34 7.28 -16.31
C GLN A 214 26.94 6.16 -15.35
N TYR A 215 27.11 4.89 -15.76
CA TYR A 215 26.72 3.72 -14.98
C TYR A 215 27.89 3.02 -14.27
N ASN A 216 29.07 3.65 -14.19
CA ASN A 216 30.29 3.09 -13.59
C ASN A 216 30.71 1.72 -14.18
N ILE A 217 30.50 1.52 -15.48
CA ILE A 217 30.85 0.30 -16.20
C ILE A 217 32.30 0.40 -16.71
N GLY A 218 33.04 -0.71 -16.68
CA GLY A 218 34.41 -0.77 -17.17
C GLY A 218 34.53 -0.45 -18.67
N LYS A 219 35.62 0.22 -19.07
CA LYS A 219 35.83 0.61 -20.48
C LYS A 219 35.87 -0.59 -21.43
N GLU A 220 36.57 -1.64 -21.04
CA GLU A 220 36.74 -2.88 -21.83
C GLU A 220 35.59 -3.89 -21.68
N THR A 221 34.52 -3.52 -20.96
CA THR A 221 33.38 -4.41 -20.71
C THR A 221 32.58 -4.62 -22.00
N THR A 222 32.27 -5.87 -22.32
CA THR A 222 31.41 -6.25 -23.46
C THR A 222 29.96 -5.82 -23.24
N PRO A 223 29.11 -5.71 -24.28
CA PRO A 223 27.69 -5.37 -24.11
C PRO A 223 26.98 -6.29 -23.10
N LYS A 224 27.17 -7.61 -23.21
CA LYS A 224 26.53 -8.58 -22.31
C LYS A 224 27.01 -8.44 -20.86
N GLU A 225 28.31 -8.28 -20.64
CA GLU A 225 28.84 -8.06 -19.29
C GLU A 225 28.34 -6.74 -18.69
N ALA A 226 28.14 -5.71 -19.51
CA ALA A 226 27.55 -4.45 -19.09
C ALA A 226 26.10 -4.66 -18.60
N ILE A 227 25.27 -5.39 -19.36
CA ILE A 227 23.91 -5.76 -18.94
C ILE A 227 23.91 -6.56 -17.64
N ILE A 228 24.77 -7.58 -17.51
CA ILE A 228 24.89 -8.38 -16.27
C ILE A 228 25.29 -7.49 -15.08
N SER A 229 26.23 -6.56 -15.29
CA SER A 229 26.67 -5.63 -14.26
C SER A 229 25.59 -4.63 -13.85
N LEU A 230 24.67 -4.27 -14.76
CA LEU A 230 23.53 -3.42 -14.46
C LEU A 230 22.44 -4.18 -13.69
N ILE A 231 22.22 -5.45 -14.02
CA ILE A 231 21.26 -6.31 -13.31
C ILE A 231 21.77 -6.60 -11.89
N ASN A 232 23.04 -6.94 -11.72
CA ASN A 232 23.71 -7.12 -10.42
C ASN A 232 22.93 -7.93 -9.36
N GLY A 233 22.18 -8.97 -9.78
CA GLY A 233 21.36 -9.78 -8.87
C GLY A 233 20.05 -9.14 -8.42
N ASP A 234 19.60 -8.07 -9.08
CA ASP A 234 18.28 -7.46 -8.88
C ASP A 234 17.19 -8.48 -9.23
N LYS A 235 16.57 -9.05 -8.20
CA LYS A 235 15.50 -10.05 -8.33
C LYS A 235 14.33 -9.54 -9.18
N ASN A 236 14.02 -8.23 -9.16
CA ASN A 236 12.91 -7.71 -9.97
C ASN A 236 13.26 -7.76 -11.46
N ILE A 237 14.47 -7.36 -11.84
CA ILE A 237 14.89 -7.45 -13.25
C ILE A 237 14.95 -8.92 -13.69
N ILE A 238 15.48 -9.82 -12.84
CA ILE A 238 15.50 -11.26 -13.17
C ILE A 238 14.08 -11.81 -13.31
N ARG A 239 13.14 -11.38 -12.46
CA ARG A 239 11.72 -11.74 -12.57
C ARG A 239 11.13 -11.27 -13.90
N LYS A 240 11.42 -10.04 -14.34
CA LYS A 240 11.02 -9.53 -15.67
C LYS A 240 11.63 -10.32 -16.82
N ILE A 241 12.84 -10.86 -16.67
CA ILE A 241 13.46 -11.70 -17.70
C ILE A 241 12.73 -13.04 -17.81
N ILE A 242 12.29 -13.62 -16.70
CA ILE A 242 11.63 -14.94 -16.66
C ILE A 242 10.10 -14.86 -16.68
N ASP A 243 9.49 -13.68 -16.75
CA ASP A 243 8.03 -13.55 -16.75
C ASP A 243 7.39 -13.95 -18.10
N HIS A 244 8.19 -14.09 -19.14
CA HIS A 244 7.74 -14.53 -20.45
C HIS A 244 7.68 -16.06 -20.56
N SER A 245 6.60 -16.60 -21.15
CA SER A 245 6.36 -18.04 -21.29
C SER A 245 7.50 -18.81 -21.95
N ILE A 246 8.08 -18.28 -23.04
CA ILE A 246 9.22 -18.88 -23.73
C ILE A 246 10.47 -18.81 -22.85
N SER A 247 10.69 -17.70 -22.14
CA SER A 247 11.85 -17.56 -21.24
C SER A 247 11.79 -18.58 -20.10
N ARG A 248 10.61 -18.82 -19.52
CA ARG A 248 10.44 -19.85 -18.47
C ARG A 248 10.87 -21.23 -18.94
N GLU A 249 10.48 -21.62 -20.15
CA GLU A 249 10.90 -22.89 -20.76
C GLU A 249 12.42 -22.94 -20.98
N LEU A 250 13.00 -21.90 -21.58
CA LEU A 250 14.45 -21.81 -21.82
C LEU A 250 15.24 -21.88 -20.51
N VAL A 251 14.81 -21.16 -19.48
CA VAL A 251 15.40 -21.18 -18.14
C VAL A 251 15.27 -22.57 -17.52
N PHE A 252 14.09 -23.19 -17.57
CA PHE A 252 13.86 -24.52 -17.02
C PHE A 252 14.77 -25.57 -17.68
N ASN A 253 14.95 -25.49 -19.00
CA ASN A 253 15.85 -26.38 -19.73
C ASN A 253 17.30 -26.23 -19.23
N ILE A 254 17.78 -24.99 -19.02
CA ILE A 254 19.10 -24.75 -18.41
C ILE A 254 19.19 -25.37 -17.00
N LEU A 255 18.13 -25.23 -16.19
CA LEU A 255 18.11 -25.83 -14.85
C LEU A 255 18.17 -27.37 -14.93
N GLN A 256 17.45 -27.99 -15.87
CA GLN A 256 17.49 -29.44 -16.07
C GLN A 256 18.87 -29.93 -16.52
N GLU A 257 19.46 -29.28 -17.52
CA GLU A 257 20.80 -29.61 -18.02
C GLU A 257 21.88 -29.54 -16.92
N ARG A 258 21.71 -28.61 -15.97
CA ARG A 258 22.61 -28.44 -14.82
C ARG A 258 22.21 -29.24 -13.58
N ASN A 259 21.14 -30.04 -13.64
CA ASN A 259 20.58 -30.78 -12.50
C ASN A 259 20.16 -29.89 -11.31
N LEU A 260 19.66 -28.68 -11.59
CA LEU A 260 19.22 -27.68 -10.61
C LEU A 260 17.69 -27.58 -10.50
N SER A 261 16.91 -28.34 -11.27
CA SER A 261 15.44 -28.31 -11.27
C SER A 261 14.79 -29.18 -10.19
N GLN A 262 15.51 -29.60 -9.15
CA GLN A 262 14.98 -30.56 -8.17
C GLN A 262 13.81 -29.97 -7.37
N GLY A 263 12.67 -30.66 -7.38
CA GLY A 263 11.44 -30.21 -6.70
C GLY A 263 10.63 -29.17 -7.47
N LEU A 264 11.02 -28.86 -8.72
CA LEU A 264 10.32 -27.98 -9.62
C LEU A 264 9.85 -28.75 -10.86
N ILE A 265 8.66 -28.42 -11.36
CA ILE A 265 8.13 -28.84 -12.65
C ILE A 265 7.73 -27.60 -13.45
N LEU A 266 7.64 -27.77 -14.76
CA LEU A 266 7.14 -26.77 -15.68
C LEU A 266 5.77 -27.24 -16.17
N GLU A 267 4.70 -26.55 -15.77
CA GLU A 267 3.35 -26.84 -16.25
C GLU A 267 3.11 -26.10 -17.57
N GLU A 268 2.81 -26.85 -18.62
CA GLU A 268 2.74 -26.31 -19.97
C GLU A 268 1.53 -25.38 -20.20
N TYR A 269 0.37 -25.72 -19.64
CA TYR A 269 -0.87 -24.94 -19.75
C TYR A 269 -1.47 -24.71 -18.37
N SER A 270 -1.72 -23.45 -18.01
CA SER A 270 -2.34 -23.10 -16.75
C SER A 270 -3.39 -22.00 -16.91
N ILE A 271 -4.41 -22.02 -16.05
CA ILE A 271 -5.38 -20.94 -15.94
C ILE A 271 -5.04 -20.14 -14.68
N THR A 272 -4.65 -18.89 -14.86
CA THR A 272 -4.22 -17.98 -13.78
C THR A 272 -5.24 -17.89 -12.65
N TYR A 273 -6.54 -17.83 -12.96
CA TYR A 273 -7.60 -17.81 -11.94
C TYR A 273 -7.62 -19.04 -11.02
N ASP A 274 -7.23 -20.22 -11.52
CA ASP A 274 -7.15 -21.43 -10.71
C ASP A 274 -5.94 -21.35 -9.76
N GLU A 275 -4.79 -20.89 -10.25
CA GLU A 275 -3.59 -20.67 -9.43
C GLU A 275 -3.81 -19.59 -8.36
N GLU A 276 -4.47 -18.48 -8.72
CA GLU A 276 -4.86 -17.43 -7.76
C GLU A 276 -5.78 -17.98 -6.67
N HIS A 277 -6.74 -18.85 -7.04
CA HIS A 277 -7.62 -19.50 -6.08
C HIS A 277 -6.83 -20.42 -5.14
N LEU A 278 -5.98 -21.28 -5.68
CA LEU A 278 -5.15 -22.18 -4.89
C LEU A 278 -4.22 -21.41 -3.95
N GLN A 279 -3.56 -20.36 -4.44
CA GLN A 279 -2.70 -19.52 -3.61
C GLN A 279 -3.49 -18.82 -2.50
N GLN A 280 -4.69 -18.30 -2.79
CA GLN A 280 -5.56 -17.73 -1.76
C GLN A 280 -5.94 -18.77 -0.70
N LYS A 281 -6.27 -20.00 -1.10
CA LYS A 281 -6.58 -21.09 -0.16
C LYS A 281 -5.36 -21.48 0.67
N ARG A 282 -4.17 -21.62 0.06
CA ARG A 282 -2.91 -21.87 0.78
C ARG A 282 -2.67 -20.82 1.86
N ASN A 283 -2.83 -19.54 1.54
CA ASN A 283 -2.66 -18.45 2.49
C ASN A 283 -3.69 -18.53 3.64
N LEU A 284 -4.98 -18.70 3.31
CA LEU A 284 -6.02 -18.83 4.33
C LEU A 284 -5.83 -20.07 5.23
N MET A 285 -5.32 -21.18 4.69
CA MET A 285 -5.05 -22.40 5.47
C MET A 285 -3.90 -22.22 6.46
N LYS A 286 -2.95 -21.32 6.20
CA LYS A 286 -1.90 -20.97 7.18
C LYS A 286 -2.50 -20.28 8.41
N ASP A 287 -3.50 -19.42 8.19
CA ASP A 287 -4.10 -18.58 9.23
C ASP A 287 -5.32 -19.23 9.92
N PHE A 288 -6.05 -20.10 9.21
CA PHE A 288 -7.32 -20.69 9.65
C PHE A 288 -7.33 -22.21 9.48
N ASN A 289 -7.18 -22.93 10.58
CA ASN A 289 -7.11 -24.40 10.60
C ASN A 289 -8.39 -25.13 10.16
N THR A 290 -9.54 -24.44 10.13
CA THR A 290 -10.81 -24.99 9.66
C THR A 290 -11.03 -24.80 8.16
N ILE A 291 -10.27 -23.91 7.52
CA ILE A 291 -10.29 -23.73 6.07
C ILE A 291 -9.43 -24.83 5.47
N THR A 292 -9.95 -25.50 4.43
CA THR A 292 -9.22 -26.50 3.63
C THR A 292 -9.52 -26.26 2.16
N PHE A 293 -8.79 -26.87 1.22
CA PHE A 293 -9.13 -26.75 -0.21
C PHE A 293 -10.59 -27.09 -0.54
N ASP A 294 -11.26 -27.92 0.27
CA ASP A 294 -12.64 -28.37 0.05
C ASP A 294 -13.71 -27.43 0.65
N THR A 295 -13.34 -26.48 1.51
CA THR A 295 -14.31 -25.57 2.14
C THR A 295 -14.82 -24.51 1.15
N LYS A 296 -16.10 -24.14 1.29
CA LYS A 296 -16.78 -23.20 0.39
C LYS A 296 -16.49 -21.75 0.80
N ALA A 297 -16.44 -20.84 -0.18
CA ALA A 297 -16.20 -19.42 0.06
C ALA A 297 -17.15 -18.79 1.10
N LYS A 298 -18.45 -19.15 1.10
CA LYS A 298 -19.39 -18.68 2.13
C LYS A 298 -18.97 -19.08 3.54
N ASP A 299 -18.56 -20.34 3.71
CA ASP A 299 -18.18 -20.89 5.01
C ASP A 299 -16.81 -20.35 5.46
N ASP A 300 -15.90 -20.16 4.51
CA ASP A 300 -14.60 -19.52 4.74
C ASP A 300 -14.77 -18.07 5.18
N PHE A 301 -15.61 -17.29 4.50
CA PHE A 301 -15.91 -15.90 4.89
C PHE A 301 -16.47 -15.81 6.31
N VAL A 302 -17.44 -16.67 6.64
CA VAL A 302 -18.00 -16.75 8.01
C VAL A 302 -16.92 -17.14 9.01
N THR A 303 -16.06 -18.11 8.69
CA THR A 303 -14.92 -18.51 9.53
C THR A 303 -13.99 -17.32 9.79
N ILE A 304 -13.65 -16.56 8.76
CA ILE A 304 -12.77 -15.40 8.86
C ILE A 304 -13.40 -14.31 9.73
N VAL A 305 -14.65 -13.93 9.47
CA VAL A 305 -15.36 -12.90 10.26
C VAL A 305 -15.47 -13.34 11.72
N THR A 306 -15.93 -14.57 11.97
CA THR A 306 -16.10 -15.09 13.34
C THR A 306 -14.79 -15.21 14.11
N SER A 307 -13.68 -15.50 13.43
CA SER A 307 -12.38 -15.68 14.07
C SER A 307 -11.60 -14.37 14.28
N THR A 308 -11.94 -13.30 13.55
CA THR A 308 -11.10 -12.09 13.50
C THR A 308 -11.83 -10.80 13.84
N SER A 309 -13.08 -10.61 13.38
CA SER A 309 -13.67 -9.27 13.26
C SER A 309 -15.13 -9.18 13.73
N LEU A 310 -15.71 -10.27 14.24
CA LEU A 310 -17.13 -10.32 14.65
C LEU A 310 -17.46 -9.33 15.76
N LYS A 311 -16.54 -9.09 16.70
CA LYS A 311 -16.74 -8.13 17.78
C LYS A 311 -16.79 -6.69 17.25
N ASP A 312 -15.79 -6.33 16.45
CA ASP A 312 -15.71 -5.01 15.81
C ASP A 312 -16.94 -4.75 14.94
N LEU A 313 -17.41 -5.78 14.20
CA LEU A 313 -18.64 -5.72 13.40
C LEU A 313 -19.86 -5.37 14.25
N LEU A 314 -20.02 -5.98 15.43
CA LEU A 314 -21.15 -5.70 16.31
C LEU A 314 -21.07 -4.31 16.94
N GLU A 315 -19.87 -3.76 17.17
CA GLU A 315 -19.68 -2.44 17.77
C GLU A 315 -19.84 -1.27 16.77
N LYS A 316 -20.00 -1.54 15.47
CA LYS A 316 -20.16 -0.51 14.44
C LYS A 316 -21.54 0.15 14.43
N VAL A 317 -21.54 1.44 14.09
CA VAL A 317 -22.71 2.23 13.68
C VAL A 317 -22.41 2.79 12.30
N VAL A 318 -23.14 2.36 11.28
CA VAL A 318 -22.87 2.71 9.89
C VAL A 318 -24.07 3.44 9.30
N ASP A 319 -23.83 4.54 8.62
CA ASP A 319 -24.86 5.22 7.83
C ASP A 319 -24.96 4.52 6.45
N GLN A 320 -26.15 4.06 6.06
CA GLN A 320 -26.44 3.47 4.75
C GLN A 320 -27.60 4.20 4.08
N GLU A 321 -27.67 4.20 2.75
CA GLU A 321 -28.84 4.69 2.04
C GLU A 321 -29.88 3.57 1.88
N ASP A 322 -31.14 3.87 2.19
CA ASP A 322 -32.25 2.97 1.88
C ASP A 322 -32.58 2.95 0.37
N GLU A 323 -33.47 2.05 -0.09
CA GLU A 323 -33.90 1.95 -1.50
C GLU A 323 -34.52 3.24 -2.07
N LYS A 324 -34.77 4.26 -1.24
CA LYS A 324 -35.33 5.57 -1.60
C LYS A 324 -34.30 6.71 -1.49
N GLY A 325 -33.05 6.41 -1.17
CA GLY A 325 -31.95 7.38 -1.01
C GLY A 325 -31.96 8.14 0.32
N ASN A 326 -32.64 7.64 1.35
CA ASN A 326 -32.57 8.23 2.69
C ASN A 326 -31.46 7.58 3.50
N LEU A 327 -30.66 8.38 4.19
CA LEU A 327 -29.68 7.89 5.17
C LEU A 327 -30.38 7.23 6.37
N ILE A 328 -30.08 5.97 6.58
CA ILE A 328 -30.50 5.12 7.70
C ILE A 328 -29.28 4.64 8.48
N LYS A 329 -29.36 4.64 9.81
CA LYS A 329 -28.31 4.05 10.67
C LYS A 329 -28.51 2.55 10.79
N VAL A 330 -27.54 1.79 10.33
CA VAL A 330 -27.44 0.34 10.49
C VAL A 330 -26.49 0.02 11.63
N VAL A 331 -27.00 -0.78 12.58
CA VAL A 331 -26.26 -1.23 13.75
C VAL A 331 -26.26 -2.76 13.75
N PRO A 332 -25.16 -3.42 13.35
CA PRO A 332 -25.13 -4.87 13.17
C PRO A 332 -25.59 -5.66 14.40
N GLY A 333 -25.16 -5.31 15.61
CA GLY A 333 -25.61 -6.08 16.78
C GLY A 333 -27.07 -5.84 17.18
N LYS A 334 -27.70 -4.72 16.78
CA LYS A 334 -29.15 -4.59 16.88
C LYS A 334 -29.86 -5.57 15.96
N LEU A 335 -29.37 -5.70 14.73
CA LEU A 335 -29.92 -6.63 13.75
C LEU A 335 -29.77 -8.09 14.20
N LEU A 336 -28.65 -8.45 14.82
CA LEU A 336 -28.46 -9.78 15.42
C LEU A 336 -29.50 -10.06 16.53
N ILE A 337 -29.75 -9.08 17.41
CA ILE A 337 -30.78 -9.16 18.45
C ILE A 337 -32.17 -9.33 17.83
N GLU A 338 -32.50 -8.54 16.82
CA GLU A 338 -33.78 -8.64 16.10
C GLU A 338 -33.94 -10.02 15.43
N GLU A 339 -32.88 -10.57 14.84
CA GLU A 339 -32.91 -11.89 14.20
C GLU A 339 -33.12 -13.02 15.23
N ILE A 340 -32.48 -12.93 16.40
CA ILE A 340 -32.75 -13.79 17.55
C ILE A 340 -34.25 -13.73 17.92
N GLU A 341 -34.80 -12.53 18.06
CA GLU A 341 -36.20 -12.33 18.45
C GLU A 341 -37.19 -12.81 17.37
N GLN A 342 -36.87 -12.63 16.09
CA GLN A 342 -37.67 -13.14 14.97
C GLN A 342 -37.75 -14.67 14.92
N LYS A 343 -36.70 -15.37 15.38
CA LYS A 343 -36.70 -16.84 15.52
C LYS A 343 -37.48 -17.32 16.76
N GLY A 344 -38.13 -16.42 17.49
CA GLY A 344 -38.92 -16.71 18.68
C GLY A 344 -38.08 -16.94 19.94
N LEU A 345 -36.82 -16.49 19.93
CA LEU A 345 -35.89 -16.59 21.04
C LEU A 345 -35.77 -15.23 21.75
N SER A 346 -35.54 -15.21 23.06
CA SER A 346 -35.26 -13.96 23.76
C SER A 346 -33.77 -13.69 23.74
N SER A 347 -33.34 -12.58 23.14
CA SER A 347 -31.94 -12.14 23.25
C SER A 347 -31.56 -11.98 24.73
N PRO A 348 -30.38 -12.46 25.18
CA PRO A 348 -29.89 -12.26 26.53
C PRO A 348 -29.43 -10.81 26.82
N VAL A 349 -29.31 -10.00 25.77
CA VAL A 349 -28.67 -8.68 25.77
C VAL A 349 -29.60 -7.67 25.07
N ASP A 350 -29.66 -6.47 25.64
CA ASP A 350 -30.24 -5.26 25.08
C ASP A 350 -29.13 -4.36 24.52
N ILE A 351 -29.51 -3.44 23.63
CA ILE A 351 -28.61 -2.48 23.00
C ILE A 351 -29.15 -1.05 23.16
N GLU A 352 -28.28 -0.15 23.57
CA GLU A 352 -28.50 1.31 23.61
C GLU A 352 -27.59 1.99 22.59
N ILE A 353 -28.16 2.82 21.73
CA ILE A 353 -27.44 3.52 20.67
C ILE A 353 -27.30 4.99 21.06
N ASN A 354 -26.08 5.51 21.10
CA ASN A 354 -25.83 6.94 21.24
C ASN A 354 -25.66 7.56 19.85
N GLU A 355 -26.68 8.31 19.41
CA GLU A 355 -26.75 8.88 18.06
C GLU A 355 -25.80 10.07 17.83
N GLU A 356 -25.34 10.77 18.88
CA GLU A 356 -24.45 11.93 18.77
C GLU A 356 -22.99 11.53 18.53
N ASN A 357 -22.56 10.39 19.10
CA ASN A 357 -21.17 9.94 19.08
C ASN A 357 -20.93 8.68 18.23
N ASN A 358 -21.97 8.16 17.58
CA ASN A 358 -21.93 6.90 16.80
C ASN A 358 -21.36 5.72 17.60
N THR A 359 -21.75 5.59 18.87
CA THR A 359 -21.33 4.49 19.74
C THR A 359 -22.51 3.64 20.18
N VAL A 360 -22.28 2.34 20.32
CA VAL A 360 -23.25 1.39 20.87
C VAL A 360 -22.82 0.86 22.23
N LEU A 361 -23.78 0.78 23.13
CA LEU A 361 -23.62 0.19 24.46
C LEU A 361 -24.52 -1.04 24.55
N TYR A 362 -23.92 -2.18 24.89
CA TYR A 362 -24.65 -3.42 25.11
C TYR A 362 -24.86 -3.64 26.60
N VAL A 363 -26.03 -4.14 27.01
CA VAL A 363 -26.41 -4.34 28.41
C VAL A 363 -27.14 -5.67 28.57
N HIS A 364 -26.78 -6.50 29.54
CA HIS A 364 -27.54 -7.74 29.79
C HIS A 364 -28.98 -7.45 30.23
N LYS A 365 -29.95 -8.21 29.69
CA LYS A 365 -31.35 -8.18 30.16
C LYS A 365 -31.48 -8.71 31.58
N ASP A 366 -30.64 -9.67 31.99
CA ASP A 366 -30.55 -10.13 33.38
C ASP A 366 -29.51 -9.30 34.16
N LYS A 367 -29.99 -8.58 35.18
CA LYS A 367 -29.15 -7.78 36.08
C LYS A 367 -28.08 -8.60 36.81
N LYS A 368 -28.23 -9.93 36.92
CA LYS A 368 -27.21 -10.83 37.50
C LYS A 368 -26.04 -11.16 36.55
N LEU A 369 -26.21 -11.00 35.23
CA LEU A 369 -25.17 -11.19 34.21
C LEU A 369 -24.34 -9.92 33.98
N SER A 370 -24.86 -8.75 34.37
CA SER A 370 -24.25 -7.41 34.17
C SER A 370 -22.87 -7.19 34.82
N SER A 371 -22.38 -8.13 35.64
CA SER A 371 -21.12 -8.00 36.40
C SER A 371 -20.11 -9.14 36.14
N LYS A 372 -20.32 -10.00 35.13
CA LYS A 372 -19.47 -11.18 34.90
C LYS A 372 -19.06 -11.40 33.44
N GLU A 373 -19.93 -11.18 32.47
CA GLU A 373 -19.57 -11.38 31.06
C GLU A 373 -19.60 -10.06 30.31
N ASN A 374 -18.86 -9.94 29.21
CA ASN A 374 -19.06 -8.82 28.31
C ASN A 374 -20.38 -9.07 27.54
N PRO A 375 -21.33 -8.13 27.52
CA PRO A 375 -22.62 -8.32 26.85
C PRO A 375 -22.50 -8.66 25.36
N VAL A 376 -21.49 -8.15 24.65
CA VAL A 376 -21.23 -8.49 23.24
C VAL A 376 -20.78 -9.94 23.10
N ASP A 377 -19.90 -10.40 24.00
CA ASP A 377 -19.44 -11.79 24.02
C ASP A 377 -20.63 -12.73 24.31
N THR A 378 -21.46 -12.43 25.33
CA THR A 378 -22.69 -13.19 25.61
C THR A 378 -23.64 -13.26 24.41
N LEU A 379 -23.78 -12.16 23.66
CA LEU A 379 -24.59 -12.11 22.45
C LEU A 379 -24.00 -13.00 21.33
N ILE A 380 -22.69 -12.94 21.12
CA ILE A 380 -21.97 -13.78 20.15
C ILE A 380 -22.12 -15.25 20.50
N ASP A 381 -21.87 -15.62 21.76
CA ASP A 381 -21.86 -17.01 22.21
C ASP A 381 -23.28 -17.59 22.15
N PHE A 382 -24.30 -16.81 22.52
CA PHE A 382 -25.71 -17.18 22.32
C PHE A 382 -26.05 -17.37 20.84
N ALA A 383 -25.64 -16.44 19.97
CA ALA A 383 -25.87 -16.55 18.53
C ALA A 383 -25.14 -17.76 17.93
N LYS A 384 -23.96 -18.11 18.45
CA LYS A 384 -23.18 -19.29 18.05
C LYS A 384 -23.85 -20.59 18.46
N GLU A 385 -24.31 -20.70 19.71
CA GLU A 385 -25.03 -21.87 20.24
C GLU A 385 -26.32 -22.15 19.46
N LYS A 386 -26.98 -21.09 18.99
CA LYS A 386 -28.22 -21.18 18.19
C LYS A 386 -27.98 -21.29 16.69
N ASP A 387 -26.72 -21.40 16.25
CA ASP A 387 -26.31 -21.48 14.84
C ASP A 387 -26.84 -20.32 13.98
N LEU A 388 -26.92 -19.12 14.57
CA LEU A 388 -27.45 -17.91 13.93
C LEU A 388 -26.38 -17.06 13.25
N LEU A 389 -25.11 -17.21 13.64
CA LEU A 389 -24.02 -16.36 13.13
C LEU A 389 -23.83 -16.47 11.62
N LYS A 390 -24.04 -17.65 11.04
CA LYS A 390 -23.92 -17.85 9.60
C LYS A 390 -25.00 -17.07 8.85
N ASP A 391 -26.26 -17.20 9.28
CA ASP A 391 -27.39 -16.49 8.67
C ASP A 391 -27.19 -14.97 8.84
N PHE A 392 -26.86 -14.52 10.05
CA PHE A 392 -26.61 -13.11 10.38
C PHE A 392 -25.47 -12.48 9.55
N ILE A 393 -24.28 -13.09 9.53
CA ILE A 393 -23.11 -12.55 8.81
C ILE A 393 -23.38 -12.48 7.31
N THR A 394 -24.23 -13.38 6.80
CA THR A 394 -24.51 -13.49 5.37
C THR A 394 -25.77 -12.76 4.92
N ASP A 395 -26.47 -12.09 5.85
CA ASP A 395 -27.62 -11.20 5.59
C ASP A 395 -27.20 -10.01 4.71
N ASP A 396 -28.07 -9.61 3.77
CA ASP A 396 -27.79 -8.55 2.80
C ASP A 396 -27.53 -7.18 3.46
N ARG A 397 -28.07 -6.94 4.65
CA ARG A 397 -27.86 -5.72 5.44
C ARG A 397 -26.51 -5.71 6.17
N ILE A 398 -25.90 -6.89 6.36
CA ILE A 398 -24.71 -7.09 7.21
C ILE A 398 -23.46 -7.41 6.40
N LYS A 399 -23.58 -8.26 5.37
CA LYS A 399 -22.42 -8.82 4.64
C LYS A 399 -21.43 -7.77 4.12
N GLY A 400 -21.93 -6.60 3.69
CA GLY A 400 -21.10 -5.48 3.24
C GLY A 400 -20.30 -4.85 4.39
N ILE A 401 -20.94 -4.62 5.54
CA ILE A 401 -20.28 -4.11 6.75
C ILE A 401 -19.28 -5.13 7.30
N ALA A 402 -19.62 -6.41 7.24
CA ALA A 402 -18.71 -7.49 7.64
C ALA A 402 -17.46 -7.53 6.75
N GLN A 403 -17.61 -7.36 5.44
CA GLN A 403 -16.50 -7.28 4.50
C GLN A 403 -15.62 -6.03 4.74
N GLU A 404 -16.23 -4.87 4.97
CA GLU A 404 -15.50 -3.65 5.31
C GLU A 404 -14.69 -3.82 6.60
N THR A 405 -15.28 -4.43 7.62
CA THR A 405 -14.64 -4.63 8.93
C THR A 405 -13.43 -5.57 8.85
N ILE A 406 -13.51 -6.67 8.10
CA ILE A 406 -12.32 -7.53 7.90
C ILE A 406 -11.21 -6.83 7.10
N LEU A 407 -11.58 -5.95 6.15
CA LEU A 407 -10.62 -5.18 5.36
C LEU A 407 -9.92 -4.09 6.19
N GLU A 408 -10.63 -3.42 7.10
CA GLU A 408 -10.05 -2.50 8.08
C GLU A 408 -9.03 -3.20 8.99
N ASN A 409 -9.29 -4.47 9.32
CA ASN A 409 -8.38 -5.33 10.06
C ASN A 409 -7.23 -5.89 9.20
N GLY A 410 -7.12 -5.46 7.93
CA GLY A 410 -6.05 -5.84 7.00
C GLY A 410 -6.22 -7.21 6.35
N ILE A 411 -7.39 -7.85 6.47
CA ILE A 411 -7.66 -9.18 5.94
C ILE A 411 -8.53 -9.07 4.69
N ASN A 412 -7.95 -9.38 3.52
CA ASN A 412 -8.69 -9.47 2.27
C ASN A 412 -8.88 -10.95 1.86
N PRO A 413 -10.06 -11.54 2.06
CA PRO A 413 -10.30 -12.94 1.71
C PRO A 413 -10.43 -13.17 0.20
N LYS A 414 -10.52 -12.11 -0.62
CA LYS A 414 -10.84 -12.16 -2.05
C LYS A 414 -12.09 -13.00 -2.35
N ILE A 415 -13.14 -12.81 -1.55
CA ILE A 415 -14.44 -13.48 -1.70
C ILE A 415 -15.49 -12.46 -2.14
N SER A 416 -16.23 -12.79 -3.20
CA SER A 416 -17.42 -12.04 -3.60
C SER A 416 -18.58 -12.39 -2.67
N ILE A 417 -18.95 -11.46 -1.78
CA ILE A 417 -20.08 -11.64 -0.85
C ILE A 417 -21.45 -11.60 -1.53
N SER A 418 -21.53 -11.08 -2.76
CA SER A 418 -22.77 -11.11 -3.56
C SER A 418 -23.00 -12.47 -4.21
N LYS A 419 -21.92 -13.12 -4.68
CA LYS A 419 -21.98 -14.42 -5.36
C LYS A 419 -21.63 -15.62 -4.46
N TRP A 420 -21.11 -15.37 -3.25
CA TRP A 420 -20.59 -16.37 -2.32
C TRP A 420 -19.59 -17.32 -2.97
N GLU A 421 -18.63 -16.73 -3.69
CA GLU A 421 -17.61 -17.44 -4.45
C GLU A 421 -16.30 -16.65 -4.41
N TYR A 422 -15.17 -17.34 -4.51
CA TYR A 422 -13.86 -16.67 -4.62
C TYR A 422 -13.81 -15.80 -5.87
N VAL A 423 -13.26 -14.59 -5.75
CA VAL A 423 -13.21 -13.59 -6.82
C VAL A 423 -12.54 -14.16 -8.07
N SER A 424 -11.43 -14.90 -7.92
CA SER A 424 -10.77 -15.56 -9.06
C SER A 424 -11.68 -16.58 -9.76
N LEU A 425 -12.43 -17.39 -9.02
CA LEU A 425 -13.39 -18.33 -9.59
C LEU A 425 -14.62 -17.64 -10.22
N VAL A 426 -15.04 -16.50 -9.68
CA VAL A 426 -16.06 -15.65 -10.31
C VAL A 426 -15.55 -15.14 -11.65
N ASN A 427 -14.34 -14.57 -11.67
CA ASN A 427 -13.70 -14.05 -12.88
C ASN A 427 -13.54 -15.16 -13.92
N LYS A 428 -13.10 -16.36 -13.51
CA LYS A 428 -13.04 -17.54 -14.37
C LYS A 428 -14.40 -17.87 -14.98
N LYS A 429 -15.46 -17.98 -14.17
CA LYS A 429 -16.80 -18.30 -14.67
C LYS A 429 -17.32 -17.25 -15.65
N GLU A 430 -17.13 -15.97 -15.34
CA GLU A 430 -17.54 -14.87 -16.23
C GLU A 430 -16.77 -14.88 -17.54
N TRP A 431 -15.47 -15.18 -17.50
CA TRP A 431 -14.62 -15.30 -18.68
C TRP A 431 -14.98 -16.53 -19.53
N PHE A 432 -15.27 -17.67 -18.90
CA PHE A 432 -15.78 -18.87 -19.58
C PHE A 432 -17.14 -18.58 -20.23
N ASP A 433 -18.06 -17.92 -19.51
CA ASP A 433 -19.38 -17.58 -20.02
C ASP A 433 -19.28 -16.55 -21.18
N LYS A 434 -18.33 -15.60 -21.12
CA LYS A 434 -18.02 -14.64 -22.21
C LYS A 434 -17.68 -15.35 -23.52
N TYR A 435 -16.79 -16.35 -23.46
CA TYR A 435 -16.35 -17.11 -24.63
C TYR A 435 -17.11 -18.42 -24.87
N LYS A 436 -18.16 -18.68 -24.08
CA LYS A 436 -18.99 -19.90 -24.14
C LYS A 436 -18.18 -21.19 -23.96
N VAL A 437 -17.08 -21.13 -23.23
CA VAL A 437 -16.24 -22.28 -22.90
C VAL A 437 -17.02 -23.23 -21.98
N PRO A 438 -17.12 -24.53 -22.31
CA PRO A 438 -17.64 -25.53 -21.38
C PRO A 438 -16.90 -25.54 -20.04
N LYS A 439 -17.64 -25.56 -18.92
CA LYS A 439 -17.10 -25.35 -17.57
C LYS A 439 -16.22 -26.48 -17.04
N ASP A 440 -16.24 -27.63 -17.70
CA ASP A 440 -15.50 -28.85 -17.37
C ASP A 440 -14.13 -28.95 -18.06
N LYS A 441 -13.81 -28.05 -19.01
CA LYS A 441 -12.53 -28.05 -19.71
C LYS A 441 -11.36 -27.67 -18.82
N ASN A 442 -10.25 -28.39 -18.95
CA ASN A 442 -8.96 -28.02 -18.36
C ASN A 442 -8.27 -26.89 -19.16
N ALA A 443 -7.09 -26.45 -18.73
CA ALA A 443 -6.36 -25.34 -19.35
C ALA A 443 -6.04 -25.56 -20.84
N GLU A 444 -5.49 -26.72 -21.20
CA GLU A 444 -5.15 -27.09 -22.58
C GLU A 444 -6.41 -27.22 -23.45
N GLU A 445 -7.43 -27.92 -22.96
CA GLU A 445 -8.70 -28.10 -23.66
C GLU A 445 -9.45 -26.78 -23.87
N THR A 446 -9.28 -25.83 -22.95
CA THR A 446 -9.81 -24.47 -23.03
C THR A 446 -9.06 -23.68 -24.08
N PHE A 447 -7.73 -23.73 -24.09
CA PHE A 447 -6.91 -23.08 -25.10
C PHE A 447 -7.26 -23.57 -26.52
N LEU A 448 -7.32 -24.89 -26.72
CA LEU A 448 -7.68 -25.48 -28.01
C LEU A 448 -9.09 -25.10 -28.44
N TYR A 449 -10.05 -25.07 -27.49
CA TYR A 449 -11.41 -24.61 -27.77
C TYR A 449 -11.43 -23.14 -28.21
N LEU A 450 -10.62 -22.28 -27.59
CA LEU A 450 -10.54 -20.88 -27.98
C LEU A 450 -9.86 -20.71 -29.33
N LYS A 451 -8.85 -21.52 -29.66
CA LYS A 451 -8.22 -21.53 -30.99
C LYS A 451 -9.26 -21.79 -32.08
N GLU A 452 -10.14 -22.77 -31.86
CA GLU A 452 -11.28 -23.04 -32.74
C GLU A 452 -12.32 -21.91 -32.71
N PHE A 453 -12.67 -21.39 -31.52
CA PHE A 453 -13.67 -20.33 -31.36
C PHE A 453 -13.30 -19.05 -32.13
N PHE A 454 -12.02 -18.68 -32.13
CA PHE A 454 -11.50 -17.52 -32.85
C PHE A 454 -11.08 -17.83 -34.29
N GLU A 455 -11.28 -19.07 -34.78
CA GLU A 455 -10.90 -19.50 -36.13
C GLU A 455 -9.42 -19.19 -36.44
N ILE A 456 -8.55 -19.39 -35.44
CA ILE A 456 -7.11 -19.16 -35.56
C ILE A 456 -6.49 -20.37 -36.27
N ASP A 457 -5.64 -20.09 -37.25
CA ASP A 457 -4.97 -21.11 -38.06
C ASP A 457 -4.27 -22.17 -37.20
N GLU A 458 -4.51 -23.44 -37.52
CA GLU A 458 -3.93 -24.59 -36.83
C GLU A 458 -2.40 -24.58 -36.92
N ASP A 459 -1.87 -24.04 -38.01
CA ASP A 459 -0.44 -23.98 -38.31
C ASP A 459 0.32 -22.93 -37.46
N LEU A 460 -0.37 -21.99 -36.82
CA LEU A 460 0.26 -21.00 -35.93
C LEU A 460 0.72 -21.62 -34.60
N SER A 461 1.85 -21.11 -34.10
CA SER A 461 2.40 -21.54 -32.82
C SER A 461 1.45 -21.23 -31.66
N LYS A 462 1.55 -22.00 -30.56
CA LYS A 462 0.73 -21.75 -29.36
C LYS A 462 0.94 -20.35 -28.80
N TYR A 463 2.15 -19.80 -28.91
CA TYR A 463 2.51 -18.46 -28.45
C TYR A 463 1.81 -17.38 -29.27
N GLU A 464 1.90 -17.44 -30.60
CA GLU A 464 1.20 -16.49 -31.50
C GLU A 464 -0.32 -16.57 -31.32
N ALA A 465 -0.87 -17.78 -31.29
CA ALA A 465 -2.29 -17.99 -31.10
C ALA A 465 -2.78 -17.39 -29.77
N ARG A 466 -2.01 -17.56 -28.68
CA ARG A 466 -2.33 -16.96 -27.38
C ARG A 466 -2.28 -15.43 -27.43
N THR A 467 -1.26 -14.84 -28.06
CA THR A 467 -1.16 -13.37 -28.15
C THR A 467 -2.34 -12.79 -28.94
N ILE A 468 -2.73 -13.42 -30.05
CA ILE A 468 -3.95 -13.05 -30.80
C ILE A 468 -5.17 -13.09 -29.89
N MET A 469 -5.37 -14.17 -29.11
CA MET A 469 -6.47 -14.29 -28.16
C MET A 469 -6.43 -13.21 -27.07
N SER A 470 -5.25 -12.85 -26.58
CA SER A 470 -5.08 -11.77 -25.59
C SER A 470 -5.53 -10.43 -26.17
N LEU A 471 -5.10 -10.09 -27.40
CA LEU A 471 -5.53 -8.88 -28.09
C LEU A 471 -7.03 -8.86 -28.39
N TYR A 472 -7.63 -10.00 -28.75
CA TYR A 472 -9.09 -10.14 -28.84
C TYR A 472 -9.77 -9.84 -27.49
N ASP A 473 -9.24 -10.39 -26.40
CA ASP A 473 -9.81 -10.16 -25.07
C ASP A 473 -9.80 -8.68 -24.69
N GLN A 474 -8.72 -7.96 -25.02
CA GLN A 474 -8.63 -6.51 -24.86
C GLN A 474 -9.67 -5.78 -25.73
N LEU A 475 -9.79 -6.12 -27.02
CA LEU A 475 -10.81 -5.56 -27.93
C LEU A 475 -12.24 -5.78 -27.41
N ASP A 476 -12.49 -6.90 -26.75
CA ASP A 476 -13.81 -7.21 -26.21
C ASP A 476 -14.17 -6.46 -24.92
N LYS A 477 -13.19 -6.00 -24.14
CA LYS A 477 -13.43 -5.19 -22.94
C LYS A 477 -14.16 -3.87 -23.22
N GLN A 478 -14.08 -3.31 -24.43
CA GLN A 478 -14.75 -2.05 -24.79
C GLN A 478 -16.28 -2.13 -24.84
N GLY A 479 -16.88 -3.32 -24.96
CA GLY A 479 -18.34 -3.48 -25.00
C GLY A 479 -19.01 -2.58 -26.05
N HIS A 480 -19.90 -1.67 -25.60
CA HIS A 480 -20.62 -0.71 -26.45
C HIS A 480 -19.81 0.55 -26.82
N ARG A 481 -18.61 0.74 -26.27
CA ARG A 481 -17.74 1.89 -26.53
C ARG A 481 -16.70 1.59 -27.62
N ALA A 482 -17.12 0.87 -28.66
CA ALA A 482 -16.25 0.38 -29.74
C ALA A 482 -15.46 1.48 -30.49
N TYR A 483 -15.91 2.74 -30.40
CA TYR A 483 -15.25 3.89 -31.02
C TYR A 483 -14.08 4.45 -30.20
N GLN A 484 -13.93 4.06 -28.92
CA GLN A 484 -12.82 4.53 -28.08
C GLN A 484 -11.57 3.67 -28.34
N PRO A 485 -10.41 4.29 -28.60
CA PRO A 485 -9.15 3.54 -28.74
C PRO A 485 -8.80 2.80 -27.46
N ILE A 486 -8.11 1.67 -27.63
CA ILE A 486 -7.55 0.86 -26.54
C ILE A 486 -6.05 0.97 -26.60
N ASN A 487 -5.43 1.53 -25.58
CA ASN A 487 -3.97 1.58 -25.47
C ASN A 487 -3.45 0.17 -25.13
N ILE A 488 -2.61 -0.39 -26.01
CA ILE A 488 -2.06 -1.74 -25.87
C ILE A 488 -0.63 -1.71 -25.34
N ALA A 489 0.21 -0.83 -25.86
CA ALA A 489 1.61 -0.68 -25.47
C ALA A 489 1.95 0.80 -25.32
N TYR A 490 2.71 1.14 -24.29
CA TYR A 490 3.16 2.50 -23.98
C TYR A 490 4.67 2.58 -24.07
N GLY A 491 5.20 3.75 -24.41
CA GLY A 491 6.63 4.02 -24.39
C GLY A 491 7.41 3.22 -25.43
N ILE A 492 6.79 2.92 -26.58
CA ILE A 492 7.47 2.18 -27.65
C ILE A 492 8.59 3.01 -28.27
N ARG A 493 9.69 2.34 -28.67
CA ARG A 493 10.88 3.00 -29.24
C ARG A 493 10.56 3.60 -30.60
N ASP A 494 11.25 4.68 -30.97
CA ASP A 494 11.12 5.33 -32.27
C ASP A 494 11.32 4.35 -33.45
N SER A 495 12.23 3.38 -33.30
CA SER A 495 12.45 2.31 -34.28
C SER A 495 11.22 1.42 -34.44
N THR A 496 10.56 1.08 -33.33
CA THR A 496 9.34 0.28 -33.31
C THR A 496 8.18 1.07 -33.90
N VAL A 497 8.06 2.37 -33.60
CA VAL A 497 7.09 3.27 -34.23
C VAL A 497 7.27 3.26 -35.75
N ALA A 498 8.51 3.42 -36.22
CA ALA A 498 8.79 3.40 -37.66
C ALA A 498 8.43 2.06 -38.31
N LYS A 499 8.74 0.92 -37.67
CA LYS A 499 8.34 -0.41 -38.14
C LYS A 499 6.81 -0.56 -38.23
N ILE A 500 6.07 -0.08 -37.23
CA ILE A 500 4.59 -0.13 -37.22
C ILE A 500 4.01 0.77 -38.31
N GLU A 501 4.45 2.02 -38.40
CA GLU A 501 3.96 2.99 -39.40
C GLU A 501 4.27 2.57 -40.85
N GLU A 502 5.41 1.92 -41.11
CA GLU A 502 5.76 1.41 -42.45
C GLU A 502 5.06 0.09 -42.76
N GLY A 503 5.02 -0.85 -41.81
CA GLY A 503 4.48 -2.19 -42.00
C GLY A 503 2.96 -2.31 -41.88
N MET A 504 2.30 -1.34 -41.23
CA MET A 504 0.87 -1.39 -40.91
C MET A 504 0.04 -0.26 -41.51
N MET A 505 0.60 0.52 -42.45
CA MET A 505 -0.09 1.65 -43.08
C MET A 505 -1.43 1.27 -43.74
N GLU A 506 -1.57 0.03 -44.22
CA GLU A 506 -2.78 -0.48 -44.87
C GLU A 506 -3.65 -1.36 -43.94
N VAL A 507 -3.24 -1.54 -42.68
CA VAL A 507 -3.93 -2.43 -41.72
C VAL A 507 -4.95 -1.62 -40.93
N PRO A 508 -6.27 -1.81 -41.13
CA PRO A 508 -7.30 -0.99 -40.51
C PRO A 508 -7.37 -1.23 -38.99
N GLY A 509 -7.48 -0.15 -38.22
CA GLY A 509 -7.74 -0.17 -36.78
C GLY A 509 -6.52 -0.32 -35.86
N ILE A 510 -5.30 -0.22 -36.39
CA ILE A 510 -4.06 -0.06 -35.62
C ILE A 510 -3.53 1.35 -35.89
N GLN A 511 -3.20 2.10 -34.83
CA GLN A 511 -2.55 3.40 -34.97
C GLN A 511 -1.53 3.64 -33.86
N VAL A 512 -0.54 4.49 -34.15
CA VAL A 512 0.34 5.05 -33.13
C VAL A 512 -0.12 6.48 -32.81
N SER A 513 -0.27 6.76 -31.52
CA SER A 513 -0.64 8.07 -31.00
C SER A 513 0.40 8.57 -30.01
N ILE A 514 0.45 9.88 -29.79
CA ILE A 514 1.28 10.48 -28.74
C ILE A 514 0.37 10.83 -27.58
N GLU A 515 0.45 10.04 -26.50
CA GLU A 515 -0.37 10.23 -25.30
C GLU A 515 0.46 10.88 -24.17
N PRO A 516 -0.12 11.79 -23.38
CA PRO A 516 0.52 12.29 -22.18
C PRO A 516 0.46 11.23 -21.07
N VAL A 517 1.61 10.65 -20.73
CA VAL A 517 1.74 9.69 -19.63
C VAL A 517 2.25 10.38 -18.37
N ARG A 518 1.66 10.06 -17.21
CA ARG A 518 2.11 10.59 -15.92
C ARG A 518 3.57 10.22 -15.68
N TYR A 519 4.38 11.17 -15.26
CA TYR A 519 5.82 10.96 -15.06
C TYR A 519 6.32 11.60 -13.78
N TYR A 520 7.08 10.83 -13.00
CA TYR A 520 7.71 11.24 -11.75
C TYR A 520 9.23 11.38 -11.97
N PRO A 521 9.74 12.60 -12.27
CA PRO A 521 11.12 12.83 -12.69
C PRO A 521 12.19 12.40 -11.70
N GLN A 522 11.83 12.29 -10.42
CA GLN A 522 12.78 11.99 -9.34
C GLN A 522 12.61 10.56 -8.79
N GLY A 523 11.90 9.69 -9.53
CA GLY A 523 11.70 8.27 -9.18
C GLY A 523 10.98 8.11 -7.84
N GLU A 524 11.65 7.47 -6.88
CA GLU A 524 11.12 7.17 -5.54
C GLU A 524 10.88 8.40 -4.63
N LEU A 525 11.35 9.60 -5.02
CA LEU A 525 11.28 10.78 -4.18
C LEU A 525 9.84 11.13 -3.78
N ALA A 526 9.58 11.21 -2.47
CA ALA A 526 8.28 11.52 -1.90
C ALA A 526 7.14 10.56 -2.33
N ALA A 527 7.46 9.33 -2.73
CA ALA A 527 6.49 8.38 -3.28
C ALA A 527 5.22 8.21 -2.42
N HIS A 528 5.37 8.06 -1.10
CA HIS A 528 4.22 7.88 -0.18
C HIS A 528 3.38 9.13 0.05
N LEU A 529 3.94 10.32 -0.22
CA LEU A 529 3.18 11.57 -0.19
C LEU A 529 2.46 11.75 -1.52
N LEU A 530 3.17 11.63 -2.64
CA LEU A 530 2.60 11.79 -3.98
C LEU A 530 1.51 10.74 -4.24
N GLY A 531 1.76 9.50 -3.83
CA GLY A 531 0.93 8.36 -4.14
C GLY A 531 1.21 7.81 -5.53
N TYR A 532 0.35 6.91 -6.00
CA TYR A 532 0.48 6.28 -7.31
C TYR A 532 -0.87 6.19 -8.02
N LEU A 533 -0.83 5.89 -9.32
CA LEU A 533 -2.02 5.76 -10.15
C LEU A 533 -2.47 4.30 -10.33
N GLY A 534 -3.67 4.07 -10.88
CA GLY A 534 -4.07 2.72 -11.27
C GLY A 534 -5.37 2.66 -12.02
N LYS A 535 -5.63 1.51 -12.67
CA LYS A 535 -6.88 1.22 -13.38
C LYS A 535 -8.07 1.28 -12.42
N ILE A 536 -9.22 1.76 -12.89
CA ILE A 536 -10.49 1.65 -12.16
C ILE A 536 -10.86 0.17 -12.10
N SER A 537 -10.87 -0.42 -10.90
CA SER A 537 -11.05 -1.87 -10.76
C SER A 537 -11.98 -2.27 -9.62
N GLN A 538 -12.08 -1.46 -8.56
CA GLN A 538 -12.95 -1.79 -7.44
C GLN A 538 -14.40 -1.41 -7.75
N PRO A 539 -15.41 -2.17 -7.29
CA PRO A 539 -16.82 -1.83 -7.52
C PRO A 539 -17.21 -0.41 -7.08
N SER A 540 -16.67 0.05 -5.94
CA SER A 540 -16.86 1.42 -5.44
C SER A 540 -16.24 2.48 -6.36
N GLU A 541 -15.08 2.19 -6.96
CA GLU A 541 -14.43 3.07 -7.93
C GLU A 541 -15.20 3.11 -9.24
N ILE A 542 -15.75 1.97 -9.71
CA ILE A 542 -16.56 1.93 -10.92
C ILE A 542 -17.81 2.80 -10.74
N GLU A 543 -18.49 2.69 -9.60
CA GLU A 543 -19.65 3.53 -9.31
C GLU A 543 -19.27 5.02 -9.30
N LYS A 544 -18.29 5.40 -8.47
CA LYS A 544 -17.82 6.79 -8.31
C LYS A 544 -17.28 7.38 -9.61
N TYR A 545 -16.38 6.69 -10.30
CA TYR A 545 -15.67 7.26 -11.43
C TYR A 545 -16.39 7.01 -12.76
N VAL A 546 -16.83 5.78 -13.05
CA VAL A 546 -17.44 5.46 -14.34
C VAL A 546 -18.91 5.87 -14.39
N ASN A 547 -19.71 5.52 -13.37
CA ASN A 547 -21.16 5.74 -13.40
C ASN A 547 -21.52 7.19 -13.05
N GLU A 548 -20.97 7.75 -11.98
CA GLU A 548 -21.24 9.12 -11.55
C GLU A 548 -20.41 10.15 -12.34
N LYS A 549 -19.08 10.04 -12.33
CA LYS A 549 -18.16 11.02 -12.91
C LYS A 549 -17.80 10.81 -14.39
N LYS A 550 -18.41 9.82 -15.06
CA LYS A 550 -18.28 9.55 -16.50
C LYS A 550 -16.84 9.32 -16.98
N TYR A 551 -16.00 8.73 -16.14
CA TYR A 551 -14.69 8.24 -16.55
C TYR A 551 -14.83 7.09 -17.56
N SER A 552 -13.80 6.91 -18.38
CA SER A 552 -13.63 5.65 -19.09
C SER A 552 -13.25 4.56 -18.09
N PRO A 553 -13.80 3.32 -18.18
CA PRO A 553 -13.31 2.18 -17.40
C PRO A 553 -11.81 1.94 -17.56
N ASN A 554 -11.24 2.35 -18.69
CA ASN A 554 -9.81 2.21 -18.99
C ASN A 554 -8.97 3.39 -18.48
N ASP A 555 -9.58 4.41 -17.88
CA ASP A 555 -8.84 5.55 -17.33
C ASP A 555 -8.02 5.11 -16.11
N ILE A 556 -6.85 5.73 -16.00
CA ILE A 556 -5.94 5.59 -14.87
C ILE A 556 -6.18 6.77 -13.92
N ILE A 557 -6.48 6.46 -12.66
CA ILE A 557 -6.82 7.43 -11.61
C ILE A 557 -5.82 7.40 -10.47
N GLY A 558 -5.75 8.46 -9.67
CA GLY A 558 -5.04 8.45 -8.39
C GLY A 558 -5.61 7.38 -7.44
N LYS A 559 -4.73 6.55 -6.86
CA LYS A 559 -5.09 5.46 -5.93
C LYS A 559 -4.73 5.75 -4.49
N THR A 560 -3.66 6.51 -4.27
CA THR A 560 -3.16 6.87 -2.94
C THR A 560 -2.60 8.29 -2.94
N GLY A 561 -2.29 8.82 -1.75
CA GLY A 561 -1.55 10.07 -1.58
C GLY A 561 -2.25 11.30 -2.17
N ILE A 562 -1.45 12.27 -2.59
CA ILE A 562 -1.91 13.51 -3.24
C ILE A 562 -2.62 13.22 -4.58
N GLU A 563 -2.16 12.23 -5.35
CA GLU A 563 -2.80 11.85 -6.62
C GLU A 563 -4.27 11.44 -6.43
N GLU A 564 -4.57 10.65 -5.39
CA GLU A 564 -5.95 10.26 -5.08
C GLU A 564 -6.75 11.41 -4.47
N LYS A 565 -6.18 12.10 -3.47
CA LYS A 565 -6.88 13.16 -2.75
C LYS A 565 -7.35 14.28 -3.67
N PHE A 566 -6.53 14.61 -4.68
CA PHE A 566 -6.75 15.72 -5.60
C PHE A 566 -7.00 15.26 -7.05
N GLU A 567 -7.49 14.04 -7.25
CA GLU A 567 -7.80 13.48 -8.58
C GLU A 567 -8.69 14.43 -9.42
N ASP A 568 -9.70 15.05 -8.80
CA ASP A 568 -10.63 15.98 -9.48
C ASP A 568 -9.94 17.27 -9.96
N GLU A 569 -8.91 17.71 -9.26
CA GLU A 569 -8.11 18.87 -9.66
C GLU A 569 -7.08 18.49 -10.73
N LEU A 570 -6.49 17.29 -10.61
CA LEU A 570 -5.37 16.84 -11.43
C LEU A 570 -5.76 16.29 -12.80
N ARG A 571 -6.92 15.64 -12.97
CA ARG A 571 -7.22 14.88 -14.21
C ARG A 571 -7.28 15.72 -15.49
N GLY A 572 -7.76 16.96 -15.39
CA GLY A 572 -8.09 17.77 -16.56
C GLY A 572 -9.37 17.31 -17.27
N ILE A 573 -9.69 17.95 -18.40
CA ILE A 573 -10.90 17.70 -19.20
C ILE A 573 -10.44 17.27 -20.59
N SER A 574 -10.75 16.02 -20.98
CA SER A 574 -10.39 15.48 -22.30
C SER A 574 -11.01 16.30 -23.44
N GLY A 575 -10.23 16.43 -24.52
CA GLY A 575 -10.69 17.05 -25.76
C GLY A 575 -11.43 16.06 -26.65
N VAL A 576 -12.09 16.57 -27.69
CA VAL A 576 -12.83 15.77 -28.67
C VAL A 576 -12.54 16.27 -30.07
N LYS A 577 -12.08 15.37 -30.94
CA LYS A 577 -11.84 15.62 -32.36
C LYS A 577 -12.86 14.88 -33.21
N ARG A 578 -13.76 15.60 -33.87
CA ARG A 578 -14.69 15.04 -34.85
C ARG A 578 -14.00 14.98 -36.21
N VAL A 579 -13.74 13.77 -36.68
CA VAL A 579 -13.07 13.48 -37.95
C VAL A 579 -13.99 12.78 -38.92
N GLU A 580 -13.75 12.99 -40.21
CA GLU A 580 -14.31 12.22 -41.31
C GLU A 580 -13.30 11.12 -41.68
N VAL A 581 -13.73 9.85 -41.62
CA VAL A 581 -12.88 8.69 -41.92
C VAL A 581 -13.33 7.99 -43.20
N ASP A 582 -12.37 7.39 -43.91
CA ASP A 582 -12.64 6.52 -45.06
C ASP A 582 -13.06 5.09 -44.65
N VAL A 583 -13.21 4.20 -45.63
CA VAL A 583 -13.60 2.80 -45.40
C VAL A 583 -12.55 1.97 -44.66
N TYR A 584 -11.31 2.45 -44.57
CA TYR A 584 -10.19 1.82 -43.87
C TYR A 584 -9.95 2.41 -42.47
N GLY A 585 -10.72 3.44 -42.08
CA GLY A 585 -10.58 4.11 -40.78
C GLY A 585 -9.61 5.29 -40.79
N ASN A 586 -8.93 5.54 -41.92
CA ASN A 586 -7.97 6.63 -42.01
C ASN A 586 -8.69 7.97 -41.91
N THR A 587 -8.15 8.87 -41.08
CA THR A 587 -8.68 10.22 -40.95
C THR A 587 -8.46 11.00 -42.24
N THR A 588 -9.54 11.30 -42.97
CA THR A 588 -9.50 12.07 -44.23
C THR A 588 -9.63 13.57 -43.99
N ASN A 589 -10.41 13.99 -42.98
CA ASN A 589 -10.62 15.40 -42.66
C ASN A 589 -11.02 15.62 -41.20
N VAL A 590 -10.69 16.77 -40.63
CA VAL A 590 -11.11 17.18 -39.28
C VAL A 590 -12.26 18.18 -39.42
N ILE A 591 -13.42 17.86 -38.87
CA ILE A 591 -14.62 18.71 -38.94
C ILE A 591 -14.64 19.72 -37.81
N GLU A 592 -14.39 19.25 -36.60
CA GLU A 592 -14.46 20.03 -35.37
C GLU A 592 -13.44 19.47 -34.38
N GLU A 593 -12.72 20.34 -33.69
CA GLU A 593 -11.74 19.94 -32.69
C GLU A 593 -11.93 20.81 -31.45
N GLU A 594 -12.34 20.18 -30.36
CA GLU A 594 -12.33 20.74 -29.02
C GLU A 594 -11.02 20.30 -28.35
N GLN A 595 -10.15 21.25 -28.02
CA GLN A 595 -8.87 20.95 -27.39
C GLN A 595 -9.06 20.47 -25.95
N ALA A 596 -8.22 19.51 -25.55
CA ALA A 596 -8.16 19.07 -24.16
C ALA A 596 -7.69 20.21 -23.25
N VAL A 597 -8.30 20.32 -22.06
CA VAL A 597 -7.92 21.29 -21.04
C VAL A 597 -7.11 20.57 -19.96
N PRO A 598 -5.84 20.94 -19.74
CA PRO A 598 -5.04 20.30 -18.70
C PRO A 598 -5.60 20.51 -17.29
N GLY A 599 -5.27 19.61 -16.38
CA GLY A 599 -5.63 19.71 -14.97
C GLY A 599 -4.96 20.88 -14.24
N ASN A 600 -5.46 21.22 -13.06
CA ASN A 600 -4.92 22.24 -12.19
C ASN A 600 -3.60 21.80 -11.55
N ASN A 601 -2.67 22.74 -11.40
CA ASN A 601 -1.36 22.48 -10.81
C ASN A 601 -1.43 22.58 -9.28
N LEU A 602 -0.78 21.64 -8.60
CA LEU A 602 -0.65 21.60 -7.15
C LEU A 602 0.75 22.04 -6.73
N TYR A 603 0.82 22.94 -5.75
CA TYR A 603 2.04 23.33 -5.07
C TYR A 603 2.02 22.77 -3.66
N LEU A 604 2.95 21.86 -3.38
CA LEU A 604 3.10 21.22 -2.09
C LEU A 604 3.99 22.05 -1.17
N THR A 605 3.84 21.85 0.14
CA THR A 605 4.68 22.50 1.16
C THR A 605 6.07 21.87 1.28
N ILE A 606 6.26 20.66 0.75
CA ILE A 606 7.54 19.95 0.87
C ILE A 606 8.66 20.66 0.13
N ASP A 607 9.87 20.52 0.65
CA ASP A 607 11.09 20.91 -0.06
C ASP A 607 11.74 19.65 -0.66
N SER A 608 11.76 19.54 -1.98
CA SER A 608 12.24 18.33 -2.66
C SER A 608 13.71 17.99 -2.36
N LYS A 609 14.56 18.98 -2.06
CA LYS A 609 15.97 18.74 -1.67
C LYS A 609 16.05 18.23 -0.23
N LEU A 610 15.28 18.84 0.67
CA LEU A 610 15.21 18.39 2.05
C LEU A 610 14.64 16.97 2.15
N GLN A 611 13.58 16.67 1.39
CA GLN A 611 13.01 15.34 1.27
C GLN A 611 14.08 14.34 0.82
N LYS A 612 14.83 14.67 -0.24
CA LYS A 612 15.89 13.79 -0.75
C LYS A 612 16.97 13.54 0.29
N VAL A 613 17.41 14.57 1.02
CA VAL A 613 18.36 14.42 2.13
C VAL A 613 17.80 13.53 3.25
N ALA A 614 16.51 13.66 3.56
CA ALA A 614 15.86 12.82 4.57
C ALA A 614 15.83 11.34 4.16
N GLU A 615 15.43 11.04 2.92
CA GLU A 615 15.40 9.68 2.37
C GLU A 615 16.80 9.06 2.25
N ASP A 616 17.76 9.80 1.67
CA ASP A 616 19.12 9.31 1.47
C ASP A 616 19.82 9.08 2.82
N SER A 617 19.63 9.98 3.78
CA SER A 617 20.18 9.82 5.13
C SER A 617 19.54 8.64 5.88
N LEU A 618 18.23 8.45 5.72
CA LEU A 618 17.51 7.32 6.31
C LEU A 618 18.03 5.99 5.75
N LYS A 619 18.11 5.87 4.42
CA LYS A 619 18.66 4.69 3.74
C LYS A 619 20.10 4.42 4.18
N HIS A 620 20.96 5.44 4.12
CA HIS A 620 22.37 5.31 4.50
C HIS A 620 22.54 4.86 5.96
N ALA A 621 21.75 5.43 6.88
CA ALA A 621 21.78 5.03 8.28
C ALA A 621 21.34 3.58 8.49
N LEU A 622 20.23 3.15 7.87
CA LEU A 622 19.74 1.77 7.99
C LEU A 622 20.77 0.77 7.44
N GLU A 623 21.35 1.04 6.26
CA GLU A 623 22.41 0.22 5.70
C GLU A 623 23.60 0.10 6.65
N GLU A 624 24.13 1.22 7.16
CA GLU A 624 25.29 1.22 8.06
C GLU A 624 24.97 0.57 9.42
N ILE A 625 23.76 0.72 9.96
CA ILE A 625 23.32 0.08 11.21
C ILE A 625 23.33 -1.46 11.07
N GLN A 626 22.88 -1.99 9.93
CA GLN A 626 22.83 -3.43 9.67
C GLN A 626 24.21 -4.08 9.64
N LYS A 627 25.26 -3.34 9.29
CA LYS A 627 26.67 -3.80 9.28
C LYS A 627 27.47 -3.35 10.51
N GLY A 628 26.89 -2.54 11.40
CA GLY A 628 27.61 -1.94 12.53
C GLY A 628 28.69 -0.95 12.09
N GLY A 629 28.43 -0.25 10.98
CA GLY A 629 29.35 0.67 10.31
C GLY A 629 29.33 2.09 10.89
N GLU A 630 29.65 3.06 10.05
CA GLU A 630 29.84 4.47 10.44
C GLU A 630 29.11 5.39 9.47
N PHE A 631 28.18 6.20 9.99
CA PHE A 631 27.54 7.26 9.25
C PHE A 631 28.52 8.42 9.06
N LYS A 632 28.99 8.62 7.83
CA LYS A 632 29.95 9.67 7.50
C LYS A 632 29.22 10.95 7.13
N SER A 633 29.67 12.06 7.70
CA SER A 633 29.04 13.36 7.47
C SER A 633 30.03 14.49 7.71
N GLN A 634 29.88 15.59 6.96
CA GLN A 634 30.62 16.83 7.18
C GLN A 634 30.36 17.45 8.56
N TRP A 635 29.21 17.15 9.17
CA TRP A 635 28.85 17.59 10.52
C TRP A 635 29.39 16.68 11.63
N GLY A 636 30.17 15.66 11.26
CA GLY A 636 30.89 14.76 12.15
C GLY A 636 30.39 13.32 12.04
N ASN A 637 31.31 12.36 11.93
CA ASN A 637 30.97 10.95 11.80
C ASN A 637 30.27 10.39 13.04
N TYR A 638 29.40 9.41 12.84
CA TYR A 638 28.70 8.70 13.90
C TYR A 638 28.83 7.19 13.75
N LYS A 639 29.47 6.53 14.72
CA LYS A 639 29.67 5.08 14.71
C LYS A 639 28.49 4.34 15.34
N PHE A 640 27.90 3.40 14.61
CA PHE A 640 26.85 2.54 15.14
C PHE A 640 27.45 1.42 16.00
N GLY A 641 26.82 1.14 17.14
CA GLY A 641 27.18 0.00 17.98
C GLY A 641 26.43 -1.26 17.59
N ILE A 642 26.76 -2.37 18.23
CA ILE A 642 26.10 -3.67 18.04
C ILE A 642 25.08 -3.95 19.14
N ASN A 643 24.17 -4.89 18.90
CA ASN A 643 23.35 -5.45 19.97
C ASN A 643 24.25 -6.30 20.90
N LYS A 644 24.56 -5.76 22.08
CA LYS A 644 25.41 -6.43 23.08
C LYS A 644 24.85 -7.77 23.58
N LYS A 645 23.52 -7.94 23.61
CA LYS A 645 22.88 -9.19 24.04
C LYS A 645 23.02 -10.29 22.99
N LYS A 646 22.92 -9.93 21.71
CA LYS A 646 22.99 -10.85 20.58
C LYS A 646 24.41 -11.01 20.00
N GLY A 647 25.34 -10.12 20.36
CA GLY A 647 26.73 -10.15 19.86
C GLY A 647 26.88 -9.81 18.37
N ARG A 648 25.85 -9.23 17.74
CA ARG A 648 25.82 -8.90 16.31
C ARG A 648 25.26 -7.50 16.04
N PRO A 649 25.53 -6.91 14.86
CA PRO A 649 24.83 -5.72 14.38
C PRO A 649 23.30 -5.91 14.31
N TYR A 650 22.61 -4.78 14.12
CA TYR A 650 21.15 -4.73 14.01
C TYR A 650 20.71 -5.07 12.58
N ILE A 651 20.96 -6.31 12.14
CA ILE A 651 20.75 -6.77 10.75
C ILE A 651 19.29 -6.65 10.28
N ASN A 652 18.33 -6.57 11.21
CA ASN A 652 16.90 -6.46 10.89
C ASN A 652 16.41 -4.99 10.88
N ALA A 653 17.32 -4.01 10.95
CA ALA A 653 16.99 -2.59 10.83
C ALA A 653 16.82 -2.22 9.35
N THR A 654 15.71 -2.67 8.75
CA THR A 654 15.44 -2.58 7.31
C THR A 654 14.43 -1.49 6.95
N SER A 655 13.80 -0.86 7.94
CA SER A 655 12.72 0.11 7.71
C SER A 655 12.66 1.22 8.77
N GLY A 656 12.13 2.37 8.39
CA GLY A 656 12.03 3.56 9.25
C GLY A 656 11.37 4.74 8.55
N SER A 657 11.28 5.86 9.26
CA SER A 657 10.67 7.09 8.75
C SER A 657 11.31 8.35 9.35
N VAL A 658 11.25 9.44 8.58
CA VAL A 658 11.64 10.79 8.98
C VAL A 658 10.52 11.75 8.62
N VAL A 659 10.10 12.58 9.58
CA VAL A 659 9.14 13.65 9.34
C VAL A 659 9.74 14.97 9.79
N ALA A 660 9.65 15.99 8.94
CA ALA A 660 10.04 17.36 9.24
C ALA A 660 8.87 18.32 9.02
N ILE A 661 8.63 19.18 10.00
CA ILE A 661 7.53 20.16 10.00
C ILE A 661 8.11 21.55 10.31
N ASP A 662 7.61 22.56 9.60
CA ASP A 662 7.85 23.95 9.94
C ASP A 662 7.07 24.31 11.21
N VAL A 663 7.78 24.72 12.25
CA VAL A 663 7.17 24.90 13.57
C VAL A 663 6.27 26.12 13.65
N LYS A 664 6.37 27.05 12.71
CA LYS A 664 5.60 28.31 12.73
C LYS A 664 4.31 28.21 11.90
N THR A 665 4.23 27.27 10.97
CA THR A 665 3.12 27.16 10.02
C THR A 665 2.40 25.82 10.05
N GLY A 666 3.06 24.76 10.54
CA GLY A 666 2.56 23.38 10.43
C GLY A 666 2.75 22.78 9.04
N GLU A 667 3.45 23.47 8.14
CA GLU A 667 3.77 22.97 6.81
C GLU A 667 4.64 21.71 6.91
N LEU A 668 4.27 20.67 6.17
CA LEU A 668 5.06 19.47 6.01
C LEU A 668 6.24 19.76 5.09
N LEU A 669 7.46 19.65 5.60
CA LEU A 669 8.69 19.95 4.86
C LEU A 669 9.32 18.71 4.24
N ALA A 670 9.24 17.58 4.96
CA ALA A 670 9.66 16.26 4.47
C ALA A 670 8.86 15.14 5.17
N LEU A 671 8.56 14.08 4.43
CA LEU A 671 7.86 12.86 4.85
C LEU A 671 8.55 11.65 4.21
N ALA A 672 9.69 11.24 4.73
CA ALA A 672 10.46 10.12 4.20
C ALA A 672 10.05 8.81 4.87
N ASN A 673 9.92 7.76 4.06
CA ASN A 673 9.77 6.38 4.54
C ASN A 673 10.78 5.50 3.81
N TYR A 674 11.25 4.46 4.48
CA TYR A 674 12.11 3.47 3.86
C TYR A 674 11.65 2.06 4.25
N PRO A 675 11.60 1.10 3.29
CA PRO A 675 11.84 1.28 1.85
C PRO A 675 10.77 2.14 1.16
N ALA A 676 11.12 2.72 0.01
CA ALA A 676 10.20 3.43 -0.88
C ALA A 676 9.92 2.61 -2.14
N TYR A 677 9.13 3.16 -3.05
CA TYR A 677 8.79 2.57 -4.36
C TYR A 677 8.81 3.66 -5.43
N ASP A 678 8.96 3.28 -6.69
CA ASP A 678 8.88 4.23 -7.82
C ASP A 678 7.42 4.33 -8.31
N PRO A 679 6.75 5.50 -8.20
CA PRO A 679 5.38 5.67 -8.69
C PRO A 679 5.26 5.54 -10.21
N ASN A 680 6.36 5.65 -10.99
CA ASN A 680 6.34 5.45 -12.44
C ASN A 680 5.91 4.02 -12.82
N LEU A 681 6.11 3.04 -11.95
CA LEU A 681 5.65 1.65 -12.16
C LEU A 681 4.12 1.55 -12.37
N PHE A 682 3.39 2.58 -11.96
CA PHE A 682 1.93 2.62 -11.97
C PHE A 682 1.35 3.53 -13.06
N SER A 683 2.16 4.36 -13.71
CA SER A 683 1.71 5.43 -14.62
C SER A 683 0.92 4.93 -15.82
N THR A 684 1.19 3.71 -16.28
CA THR A 684 0.54 3.05 -17.42
C THR A 684 -0.22 1.79 -17.02
N GLY A 685 -0.43 1.59 -15.71
CA GLY A 685 -0.82 0.31 -15.12
C GLY A 685 0.41 -0.52 -14.75
N ILE A 686 0.39 -1.10 -13.55
CA ILE A 686 1.49 -1.89 -13.02
C ILE A 686 1.47 -3.32 -13.56
N SER A 687 2.64 -3.84 -13.93
CA SER A 687 2.82 -5.25 -14.29
C SER A 687 2.66 -6.13 -13.04
N ASN A 688 2.22 -7.39 -13.20
CA ASN A 688 2.15 -8.32 -12.06
C ASN A 688 3.55 -8.52 -11.42
N THR A 689 4.59 -8.59 -12.24
CA THR A 689 6.00 -8.71 -11.81
C THR A 689 6.42 -7.56 -10.88
N ASP A 690 6.14 -6.31 -11.28
CA ASP A 690 6.46 -5.14 -10.46
C ASP A 690 5.58 -5.07 -9.22
N TRP A 691 4.30 -5.42 -9.33
CA TRP A 691 3.38 -5.46 -8.18
C TRP A 691 3.87 -6.42 -7.10
N VAL A 692 4.25 -7.65 -7.46
CA VAL A 692 4.79 -8.65 -6.51
C VAL A 692 6.07 -8.15 -5.83
N SER A 693 6.92 -7.39 -6.53
CA SER A 693 8.17 -6.85 -5.98
C SER A 693 7.97 -5.85 -4.82
N LEU A 694 6.75 -5.33 -4.65
CA LEU A 694 6.39 -4.37 -3.61
C LEU A 694 5.89 -5.03 -2.31
N PHE A 695 5.82 -6.35 -2.28
CA PHE A 695 5.46 -7.14 -1.10
C PHE A 695 6.72 -7.74 -0.44
N PRO A 696 6.70 -7.98 0.88
CA PRO A 696 7.83 -8.59 1.55
C PRO A 696 8.02 -10.04 1.10
N GLU A 697 9.27 -10.50 1.03
CA GLU A 697 9.58 -11.90 0.69
C GLU A 697 8.95 -12.91 1.66
N ASN A 698 8.80 -12.54 2.93
CA ASN A 698 8.12 -13.36 3.94
C ASN A 698 7.06 -12.54 4.68
N GLU A 699 5.80 -12.80 4.37
CA GLU A 699 4.66 -12.10 4.99
C GLU A 699 4.48 -12.42 6.48
N GLU A 700 5.03 -13.54 6.97
CA GLU A 700 4.96 -13.91 8.39
C GLU A 700 5.75 -12.94 9.28
N ASP A 701 6.78 -12.26 8.75
CA ASP A 701 7.48 -11.22 9.52
C ASP A 701 6.66 -9.92 9.53
N PRO A 702 6.07 -9.55 10.69
CA PRO A 702 5.24 -8.35 10.79
C PRO A 702 6.05 -7.05 10.65
N LEU A 703 7.38 -7.10 10.78
CA LEU A 703 8.27 -5.95 10.61
C LEU A 703 9.07 -6.01 9.31
N ALA A 704 8.72 -6.92 8.39
CA ALA A 704 9.35 -6.99 7.08
C ALA A 704 9.25 -5.65 6.34
N PRO A 705 10.24 -5.33 5.47
CA PRO A 705 10.19 -4.15 4.63
C PRO A 705 8.97 -4.18 3.70
N ARG A 706 8.12 -3.15 3.76
CA ARG A 706 6.89 -3.01 2.95
C ARG A 706 6.93 -1.69 2.18
N PRO A 707 7.43 -1.67 0.93
CA PRO A 707 7.55 -0.45 0.12
C PRO A 707 6.30 0.43 0.07
N LEU A 708 5.11 -0.15 -0.10
CA LEU A 708 3.86 0.62 -0.19
C LEU A 708 3.36 1.19 1.16
N TYR A 709 3.96 0.78 2.29
CA TYR A 709 3.46 1.13 3.62
C TYR A 709 3.98 2.50 4.08
N ASN A 710 3.07 3.44 4.36
CA ASN A 710 3.42 4.79 4.79
C ASN A 710 3.63 4.84 6.32
N ILE A 711 4.84 4.49 6.75
CA ILE A 711 5.25 4.42 8.16
C ILE A 711 4.95 5.74 8.90
N ALA A 712 5.18 6.88 8.25
CA ALA A 712 5.04 8.21 8.83
C ALA A 712 3.65 8.51 9.39
N ILE A 713 2.59 7.99 8.74
CA ILE A 713 1.19 8.29 9.08
C ILE A 713 0.40 7.05 9.54
N GLN A 714 0.84 5.84 9.20
CA GLN A 714 0.10 4.60 9.51
C GLN A 714 0.65 3.86 10.74
N THR A 715 1.89 4.14 11.18
CA THR A 715 2.52 3.35 12.24
C THR A 715 2.51 4.06 13.59
N ALA A 716 1.48 3.78 14.39
CA ALA A 716 1.48 4.16 15.80
C ALA A 716 2.25 3.11 16.63
N ILE A 717 3.36 3.51 17.26
CA ILE A 717 4.14 2.64 18.16
C ILE A 717 4.67 3.41 19.38
N GLN A 718 5.22 2.67 20.35
CA GLN A 718 5.80 3.24 21.56
C GLN A 718 6.91 4.26 21.23
N PRO A 719 6.84 5.51 21.73
CA PRO A 719 7.87 6.54 21.51
C PRO A 719 9.10 6.35 22.42
N GLY A 720 8.99 5.58 23.49
CA GLY A 720 10.01 5.48 24.53
C GLY A 720 10.32 6.84 25.16
N SER A 721 11.59 7.11 25.48
CA SER A 721 11.97 8.31 26.24
C SER A 721 11.71 9.65 25.55
N THR A 722 11.30 9.69 24.28
CA THR A 722 10.77 10.91 23.64
C THR A 722 9.39 11.31 24.16
N PHE A 723 8.77 10.50 25.01
CA PHE A 723 7.52 10.86 25.70
C PHE A 723 7.73 11.64 27.00
N LYS A 724 8.94 11.62 27.57
CA LYS A 724 9.23 12.24 28.88
C LYS A 724 8.96 13.74 28.93
N MET A 725 8.91 14.42 27.79
CA MET A 725 8.47 15.82 27.70
C MET A 725 6.99 15.98 28.08
N VAL A 726 6.12 15.06 27.68
CA VAL A 726 4.69 15.03 28.07
C VAL A 726 4.60 14.89 29.59
N THR A 727 5.26 13.89 30.16
CA THR A 727 5.29 13.66 31.61
C THR A 727 5.88 14.85 32.37
N ALA A 728 6.96 15.45 31.86
CA ALA A 728 7.58 16.62 32.46
C ALA A 728 6.61 17.82 32.47
N LEU A 729 5.96 18.10 31.34
CA LEU A 729 5.01 19.20 31.22
C LEU A 729 3.80 18.99 32.12
N ALA A 730 3.24 17.78 32.17
CA ALA A 730 2.16 17.43 33.10
C ALA A 730 2.58 17.63 34.57
N ALA A 731 3.81 17.26 34.94
CA ALA A 731 4.30 17.45 36.30
C ALA A 731 4.50 18.91 36.67
N LEU A 732 5.03 19.72 35.76
CA LEU A 732 5.18 21.17 35.92
C LEU A 732 3.80 21.85 36.07
N GLU A 733 2.82 21.45 35.27
CA GLU A 733 1.44 21.95 35.35
C GLU A 733 0.75 21.61 36.68
N LYS A 734 1.13 20.50 37.32
CA LYS A 734 0.72 20.16 38.69
C LYS A 734 1.53 20.85 39.79
N GLY A 735 2.47 21.72 39.45
CA GLY A 735 3.26 22.51 40.40
C GLY A 735 4.62 21.90 40.78
N LEU A 736 5.19 20.99 39.98
CA LEU A 736 6.57 20.55 40.17
C LEU A 736 7.51 21.75 40.03
N SER A 737 8.39 21.95 41.02
CA SER A 737 9.53 22.85 40.84
C SER A 737 10.57 22.19 39.93
N PRO A 738 11.00 22.81 38.82
CA PRO A 738 11.96 22.19 37.90
C PRO A 738 13.33 21.92 38.55
N ASP A 739 13.70 22.72 39.56
CA ASP A 739 14.93 22.57 40.35
C ASP A 739 14.84 21.51 41.46
N LYS A 740 13.67 20.87 41.66
CA LYS A 740 13.53 19.85 42.71
C LYS A 740 14.41 18.65 42.39
N THR A 741 15.47 18.50 43.16
CA THR A 741 16.39 17.37 43.05
C THR A 741 15.88 16.16 43.81
N ILE A 742 16.09 14.97 43.25
CA ILE A 742 16.03 13.69 43.98
C ILE A 742 17.23 12.83 43.62
N ARG A 743 17.61 11.91 44.51
CA ARG A 743 18.72 10.98 44.25
C ARG A 743 18.24 9.74 43.49
N ASP A 744 18.77 9.54 42.27
CA ASP A 744 18.63 8.30 41.52
C ASP A 744 19.34 7.15 42.25
N MET A 745 18.57 6.11 42.58
CA MET A 745 19.06 4.91 43.28
C MET A 745 19.17 3.70 42.32
N GLY A 746 19.14 3.94 41.01
CA GLY A 746 19.40 2.99 39.93
C GLY A 746 18.18 2.21 39.47
N TYR A 747 17.37 1.71 40.41
CA TYR A 747 16.19 0.88 40.10
C TYR A 747 15.14 0.91 41.22
N VAL A 748 13.91 0.61 40.85
CA VAL A 748 12.77 0.40 41.76
C VAL A 748 12.38 -1.07 41.71
N ASP A 749 12.17 -1.68 42.87
CA ASP A 749 11.61 -3.04 42.97
C ASP A 749 10.09 -2.91 43.22
N ILE A 750 9.28 -3.58 42.39
CA ILE A 750 7.84 -3.69 42.55
C ILE A 750 7.50 -5.18 42.56
N GLY A 751 7.17 -5.71 43.74
CA GLY A 751 7.02 -7.15 43.93
C GLY A 751 8.32 -7.89 43.57
N THR A 752 8.26 -8.79 42.59
CA THR A 752 9.42 -9.53 42.06
C THR A 752 10.09 -8.85 40.87
N GLU A 753 9.48 -7.79 40.32
CA GLU A 753 9.97 -7.10 39.13
C GLU A 753 10.86 -5.92 39.49
N ARG A 754 11.88 -5.70 38.65
CA ARG A 754 12.85 -4.62 38.82
C ARG A 754 12.79 -3.65 37.64
N PHE A 755 12.37 -2.43 37.92
CA PHE A 755 12.33 -1.32 36.98
C PHE A 755 13.61 -0.50 37.10
N GLY A 756 14.58 -0.78 36.24
CA GLY A 756 15.85 -0.08 36.22
C GLY A 756 15.81 1.20 35.40
N CYS A 757 16.65 2.15 35.79
CA CYS A 757 17.12 3.17 34.86
C CYS A 757 18.05 2.53 33.83
N TRP A 758 18.13 3.09 32.61
CA TRP A 758 18.93 2.50 31.53
C TRP A 758 20.40 2.32 31.94
N ILE A 759 20.99 3.28 32.68
CA ILE A 759 22.36 3.20 33.19
C ILE A 759 22.58 2.03 34.16
N TRP A 760 21.54 1.63 34.91
CA TRP A 760 21.59 0.46 35.78
C TRP A 760 21.63 -0.83 34.97
N HIS A 761 20.88 -0.91 33.87
CA HIS A 761 20.91 -2.07 32.98
C HIS A 761 22.25 -2.19 32.25
N SER A 762 22.83 -1.07 31.83
CA SER A 762 24.08 -1.06 31.06
C SER A 762 25.33 -1.22 31.93
N HIS A 763 25.39 -0.57 33.10
CA HIS A 763 26.62 -0.42 33.89
C HIS A 763 26.43 -0.66 35.39
N ARG A 764 25.22 -1.02 35.86
CA ARG A 764 24.88 -1.11 37.29
C ARG A 764 25.16 0.20 38.06
N GLY A 765 25.08 1.34 37.37
CA GLY A 765 25.31 2.68 37.91
C GLY A 765 24.03 3.45 38.24
N THR A 766 24.20 4.72 38.63
CA THR A 766 23.12 5.69 38.94
C THR A 766 23.49 7.08 38.42
N HIS A 767 22.52 7.95 38.15
CA HIS A 767 22.78 9.35 37.77
C HIS A 767 23.10 10.28 38.96
N GLY A 768 23.01 9.80 40.21
CA GLY A 768 23.24 10.62 41.39
C GLY A 768 22.05 11.53 41.68
N SER A 769 22.30 12.74 42.17
CA SER A 769 21.23 13.74 42.37
C SER A 769 20.84 14.33 41.02
N VAL A 770 19.55 14.28 40.69
CA VAL A 770 19.00 14.77 39.43
C VAL A 770 17.77 15.65 39.68
N ASN A 771 17.68 16.79 39.00
CA ASN A 771 16.47 17.59 38.85
C ASN A 771 15.77 17.31 37.49
N LEU A 772 14.72 18.06 37.14
CA LEU A 772 13.98 17.85 35.90
C LEU A 772 14.87 17.98 34.64
N TYR A 773 15.75 18.99 34.61
CA TYR A 773 16.63 19.25 33.48
C TYR A 773 17.64 18.12 33.28
N GLU A 774 18.26 17.65 34.36
CA GLU A 774 19.21 16.53 34.35
C GLU A 774 18.51 15.21 34.02
N ALA A 775 17.28 15.02 34.52
CA ALA A 775 16.48 13.85 34.19
C ALA A 775 16.11 13.77 32.70
N LEU A 776 15.81 14.90 32.06
CA LEU A 776 15.60 14.97 30.61
C LEU A 776 16.93 14.76 29.86
N ARG A 777 18.00 15.47 30.26
CA ARG A 777 19.36 15.38 29.69
C ARG A 777 19.89 13.95 29.62
N ASP A 778 19.86 13.26 30.77
CA ASP A 778 20.42 11.92 30.94
C ASP A 778 19.38 10.83 30.68
N SER A 779 18.15 11.22 30.33
CA SER A 779 17.02 10.31 30.15
C SER A 779 16.79 9.40 31.37
N CYS A 780 16.85 9.95 32.58
CA CYS A 780 16.78 9.19 33.83
C CYS A 780 15.36 8.63 34.09
N ASN A 781 15.13 7.33 33.86
CA ASN A 781 13.81 6.71 34.13
C ASN A 781 13.44 6.81 35.62
N TYR A 782 14.41 6.70 36.53
CA TYR A 782 14.16 6.69 37.97
C TYR A 782 13.49 7.98 38.47
N TYR A 783 13.84 9.13 37.86
CA TYR A 783 13.22 10.40 38.19
C TYR A 783 11.72 10.39 37.83
N PHE A 784 11.38 9.93 36.63
CA PHE A 784 10.00 9.81 36.17
C PHE A 784 9.21 8.75 36.94
N TYR A 785 9.85 7.65 37.36
CA TYR A 785 9.23 6.71 38.29
C TYR A 785 8.90 7.39 39.63
N SER A 786 9.78 8.25 40.13
CA SER A 786 9.53 8.99 41.37
C SER A 786 8.36 9.96 41.25
N LEU A 787 8.11 10.53 40.07
CA LEU A 787 6.90 11.32 39.79
C LEU A 787 5.64 10.46 39.85
N ALA A 788 5.66 9.24 39.30
CA ALA A 788 4.53 8.31 39.42
C ALA A 788 4.23 7.91 40.88
N PHE A 789 5.27 7.79 41.71
CA PHE A 789 5.12 7.49 43.14
C PHE A 789 4.81 8.74 44.01
N GLY A 790 5.05 9.95 43.52
CA GLY A 790 4.99 11.20 44.30
C GLY A 790 6.15 11.39 45.29
N LYS A 791 7.11 10.46 45.28
CA LYS A 791 8.26 10.41 46.18
C LYS A 791 9.34 9.53 45.59
N ASN A 792 10.56 9.68 46.07
CA ASN A 792 11.64 8.74 45.83
C ASN A 792 11.25 7.35 46.38
N PRO A 793 11.12 6.32 45.53
CA PRO A 793 10.61 5.01 45.94
C PRO A 793 11.50 4.30 46.97
N ARG A 794 12.78 4.65 47.06
CA ARG A 794 13.74 4.00 47.97
C ARG A 794 14.08 4.81 49.21
N THR A 795 14.15 6.14 49.11
CA THR A 795 14.46 7.00 50.27
C THR A 795 13.22 7.55 50.96
N GLY A 796 12.06 7.53 50.29
CA GLY A 796 10.81 8.11 50.78
C GLY A 796 10.76 9.65 50.68
N GLU A 797 11.80 10.30 50.16
CA GLU A 797 11.85 11.75 49.98
C GLU A 797 10.72 12.22 49.04
N ALA A 798 9.89 13.16 49.46
CA ALA A 798 8.82 13.71 48.62
C ALA A 798 9.39 14.51 47.44
N ILE A 799 8.84 14.29 46.23
CA ILE A 799 9.18 15.05 45.01
C ILE A 799 8.27 16.27 44.81
N GLY A 800 7.21 16.40 45.62
CA GLY A 800 6.31 17.54 45.64
C GLY A 800 5.01 17.33 44.87
N VAL A 801 5.05 16.57 43.76
CA VAL A 801 3.86 16.22 42.97
C VAL A 801 3.81 14.72 42.69
N LYS A 802 2.60 14.19 42.51
CA LYS A 802 2.36 12.83 42.01
C LYS A 802 1.66 12.92 40.66
N ILE A 803 2.18 12.19 39.68
CA ILE A 803 1.59 12.06 38.35
C ILE A 803 0.79 10.78 38.28
N ASP A 804 -0.48 10.92 37.90
CA ASP A 804 -1.40 9.84 37.66
C ASP A 804 -1.71 9.73 36.15
N LEU A 805 -2.40 8.66 35.76
CA LEU A 805 -2.68 8.39 34.35
C LEU A 805 -3.50 9.50 33.67
N GLU A 806 -4.45 10.07 34.39
CA GLU A 806 -5.33 11.13 33.89
C GLU A 806 -4.54 12.39 33.52
N ASP A 807 -3.51 12.74 34.30
CA ASP A 807 -2.64 13.88 34.01
C ASP A 807 -1.88 13.67 32.69
N ILE A 808 -1.38 12.45 32.48
CA ILE A 808 -0.69 12.07 31.25
C ILE A 808 -1.65 12.08 30.06
N ALA A 809 -2.82 11.46 30.19
CA ALA A 809 -3.81 11.38 29.13
C ALA A 809 -4.30 12.77 28.70
N ASN A 810 -4.58 13.65 29.66
CA ASN A 810 -5.00 15.03 29.39
C ASN A 810 -3.90 15.83 28.68
N MET A 811 -2.66 15.73 29.15
CA MET A 811 -1.53 16.43 28.50
C MET A 811 -1.27 15.89 27.09
N SER A 812 -1.30 14.57 26.89
CA SER A 812 -1.17 13.95 25.56
C SER A 812 -2.25 14.44 24.58
N LYS A 813 -3.50 14.53 25.03
CA LYS A 813 -4.61 15.06 24.20
C LYS A 813 -4.36 16.50 23.77
N GLN A 814 -4.00 17.39 24.70
CA GLN A 814 -3.70 18.77 24.36
C GLN A 814 -2.58 18.90 23.32
N LEU A 815 -1.57 18.03 23.41
CA LEU A 815 -0.44 18.00 22.49
C LEU A 815 -0.73 17.30 21.14
N GLY A 816 -1.97 16.85 20.89
CA GLY A 816 -2.38 16.21 19.64
C GLY A 816 -1.96 14.74 19.50
N LEU A 817 -1.51 14.10 20.58
CA LEU A 817 -1.09 12.70 20.55
C LEU A 817 -2.27 11.71 20.60
N ASN A 818 -3.51 12.19 20.62
CA ASN A 818 -4.73 11.38 20.56
C ASN A 818 -5.55 11.60 19.27
N ASP A 819 -5.11 12.53 18.42
CA ASP A 819 -5.88 13.02 17.28
C ASP A 819 -5.07 12.82 15.99
N LYS A 820 -5.76 12.76 14.85
CA LYS A 820 -5.13 12.88 13.53
C LYS A 820 -4.50 14.28 13.40
N THR A 821 -3.34 14.38 12.76
CA THR A 821 -2.63 15.65 12.55
C THR A 821 -3.32 16.55 11.51
N GLY A 822 -4.16 15.95 10.66
CA GLY A 822 -4.95 16.67 9.66
C GLY A 822 -4.32 16.75 8.27
N ILE A 823 -3.27 15.97 8.03
CA ILE A 823 -2.61 15.84 6.72
C ILE A 823 -3.61 15.45 5.62
N GLU A 824 -3.51 16.07 4.44
CA GLU A 824 -4.45 15.86 3.32
C GLU A 824 -4.14 14.56 2.53
N ILE A 825 -4.20 13.41 3.21
CA ILE A 825 -4.09 12.08 2.60
C ILE A 825 -5.25 11.23 3.11
N ASP A 826 -6.16 10.84 2.23
CA ASP A 826 -7.31 10.00 2.58
C ASP A 826 -6.96 8.51 2.48
N ILE A 827 -6.11 8.15 1.51
CA ILE A 827 -5.68 6.76 1.25
C ILE A 827 -4.14 6.66 1.16
N PRO A 828 -3.48 5.92 2.05
CA PRO A 828 -4.03 5.34 3.27
C PRO A 828 -4.36 6.43 4.30
N ASN A 829 -5.43 6.22 5.07
CA ASN A 829 -5.85 7.17 6.08
C ASN A 829 -4.85 7.23 7.24
N GLU A 830 -4.62 8.43 7.77
CA GLU A 830 -3.81 8.65 8.95
C GLU A 830 -4.37 7.89 10.16
N VAL A 831 -3.49 7.20 10.88
CA VAL A 831 -3.83 6.56 12.16
C VAL A 831 -3.62 7.56 13.29
N ALA A 832 -4.64 7.74 14.13
CA ALA A 832 -4.48 8.46 15.39
C ALA A 832 -3.85 7.53 16.43
N GLY A 833 -2.76 7.96 17.04
CA GLY A 833 -2.21 7.35 18.23
C GLY A 833 -3.22 7.27 19.38
N GLY A 834 -2.99 6.35 20.31
CA GLY A 834 -3.86 6.15 21.48
C GLY A 834 -3.26 6.72 22.76
N VAL A 835 -4.09 7.31 23.61
CA VAL A 835 -3.71 7.53 25.02
C VAL A 835 -3.88 6.24 25.82
N PRO A 836 -3.01 6.00 26.82
CA PRO A 836 -3.18 4.89 27.74
C PRO A 836 -4.56 4.91 28.43
N ASP A 837 -5.23 3.76 28.43
CA ASP A 837 -6.59 3.60 28.94
C ASP A 837 -6.74 2.24 29.66
N PRO A 838 -7.07 2.24 30.97
CA PRO A 838 -7.30 1.01 31.74
C PRO A 838 -8.40 0.12 31.15
N GLN A 839 -9.47 0.70 30.62
CA GLN A 839 -10.58 -0.07 30.05
C GLN A 839 -10.13 -0.78 28.78
N ARG A 840 -9.46 -0.06 27.89
CA ARG A 840 -8.82 -0.65 26.69
C ARG A 840 -7.82 -1.75 27.06
N LYS A 841 -7.01 -1.57 28.12
CA LYS A 841 -6.06 -2.60 28.59
C LYS A 841 -6.76 -3.88 29.00
N MET A 842 -7.82 -3.74 29.80
CA MET A 842 -8.64 -4.86 30.26
C MET A 842 -9.27 -5.58 29.07
N MET A 843 -9.90 -4.84 28.15
CA MET A 843 -10.51 -5.38 26.94
C MET A 843 -9.52 -6.16 26.08
N ILE A 844 -8.33 -5.60 25.81
CA ILE A 844 -7.27 -6.29 25.05
C ILE A 844 -6.83 -7.57 25.76
N THR A 845 -6.62 -7.51 27.08
CA THR A 845 -6.18 -8.68 27.86
C THR A 845 -7.23 -9.78 27.88
N LYS A 846 -8.53 -9.43 27.95
CA LYS A 846 -9.64 -10.39 27.79
C LYS A 846 -9.59 -11.08 26.43
N SER A 847 -9.46 -10.31 25.35
CA SER A 847 -9.38 -10.86 23.99
C SER A 847 -8.17 -11.79 23.82
N MET A 848 -7.01 -11.42 24.40
CA MET A 848 -5.81 -12.26 24.38
C MET A 848 -5.99 -13.57 25.16
N LEU A 849 -6.60 -13.51 26.36
CA LEU A 849 -6.89 -14.71 27.16
C LEU A 849 -7.90 -15.62 26.43
N LYS A 850 -8.98 -15.06 25.88
CA LYS A 850 -10.00 -15.82 25.13
C LYS A 850 -9.35 -16.54 23.95
N ARG A 851 -8.53 -15.85 23.16
CA ARG A 851 -7.78 -16.46 22.04
C ARG A 851 -6.82 -17.56 22.50
N TYR A 852 -6.05 -17.32 23.58
CA TYR A 852 -5.14 -18.32 24.13
C TYR A 852 -5.88 -19.58 24.56
N LEU A 853 -6.98 -19.44 25.29
CA LEU A 853 -7.78 -20.56 25.75
C LEU A 853 -8.46 -21.27 24.58
N ASN A 854 -9.02 -20.55 23.60
CA ASN A 854 -9.60 -21.16 22.38
C ASN A 854 -8.59 -22.07 21.67
N ASN A 855 -7.32 -21.66 21.61
CA ASN A 855 -6.28 -22.44 20.92
C ASN A 855 -5.74 -23.62 21.75
N ASN A 856 -5.80 -23.55 23.09
CA ASN A 856 -5.03 -24.47 23.94
C ASN A 856 -5.85 -25.25 24.99
N ILE A 857 -7.08 -24.81 25.32
CA ILE A 857 -7.83 -25.35 26.48
C ILE A 857 -8.08 -26.85 26.37
N ARG A 858 -8.27 -27.38 25.16
CA ARG A 858 -8.49 -28.81 24.91
C ARG A 858 -7.34 -29.67 25.41
N SER A 859 -6.10 -29.16 25.31
CA SER A 859 -4.92 -29.86 25.79
C SER A 859 -4.81 -29.85 27.32
N TYR A 860 -5.61 -29.06 28.03
CA TYR A 860 -5.63 -28.99 29.49
C TYR A 860 -6.79 -29.77 30.13
N ILE A 861 -7.80 -30.22 29.37
CA ILE A 861 -8.92 -30.99 29.92
C ILE A 861 -8.41 -32.34 30.49
N LYS A 862 -8.97 -32.76 31.63
CA LYS A 862 -8.60 -34.03 32.28
C LYS A 862 -9.04 -35.24 31.44
N GLU A 863 -8.25 -36.30 31.43
CA GLU A 863 -8.46 -37.46 30.54
C GLU A 863 -9.81 -38.18 30.79
N ASP A 864 -10.31 -38.11 32.01
CA ASP A 864 -11.59 -38.67 32.45
C ASP A 864 -12.79 -37.73 32.22
N VAL A 865 -12.54 -36.50 31.79
CA VAL A 865 -13.55 -35.47 31.57
C VAL A 865 -13.82 -35.31 30.08
N LYS A 866 -15.02 -35.71 29.64
CA LYS A 866 -15.49 -35.49 28.27
C LYS A 866 -16.38 -34.25 28.23
N LEU A 867 -15.91 -33.20 27.57
CA LEU A 867 -16.66 -31.97 27.36
C LEU A 867 -17.02 -31.83 25.88
N LYS A 868 -18.25 -31.39 25.60
CA LYS A 868 -18.65 -30.90 24.28
C LYS A 868 -18.03 -29.54 24.00
N ASP A 869 -18.01 -29.14 22.73
CA ASP A 869 -17.45 -27.86 22.31
C ASP A 869 -18.17 -26.66 22.93
N GLU A 870 -19.49 -26.77 23.17
CA GLU A 870 -20.27 -25.77 23.90
C GLU A 870 -19.81 -25.63 25.36
N GLU A 871 -19.64 -26.76 26.07
CA GLU A 871 -19.20 -26.78 27.48
C GLU A 871 -17.75 -26.28 27.63
N ILE A 872 -16.92 -26.47 26.58
CA ILE A 872 -15.58 -25.92 26.53
C ILE A 872 -15.64 -24.39 26.36
N ALA A 873 -16.45 -23.88 25.44
CA ALA A 873 -16.62 -22.45 25.24
C ALA A 873 -17.13 -21.76 26.52
N GLU A 874 -18.17 -22.30 27.16
CA GLU A 874 -18.68 -21.78 28.44
C GLU A 874 -17.59 -21.69 29.52
N LYS A 875 -16.74 -22.72 29.64
CA LYS A 875 -15.61 -22.70 30.59
C LYS A 875 -14.56 -21.66 30.21
N ILE A 876 -14.30 -21.45 28.91
CA ILE A 876 -13.39 -20.40 28.45
C ILE A 876 -13.94 -19.02 28.86
N ASP A 877 -15.21 -18.76 28.58
CA ASP A 877 -15.85 -17.48 28.89
C ASP A 877 -15.93 -17.25 30.40
N GLU A 878 -16.21 -18.30 31.19
CA GLU A 878 -16.11 -18.24 32.65
C GLU A 878 -14.69 -17.90 33.10
N ILE A 879 -13.65 -18.54 32.56
CA ILE A 879 -12.25 -18.21 32.90
C ILE A 879 -11.91 -16.76 32.49
N VAL A 880 -12.40 -16.28 31.35
CA VAL A 880 -12.18 -14.90 30.88
C VAL A 880 -12.90 -13.88 31.75
N SER A 881 -14.09 -14.20 32.26
CA SER A 881 -14.86 -13.35 33.20
C SER A 881 -14.09 -12.99 34.46
N TRP A 882 -13.17 -13.87 34.89
CA TRP A 882 -12.37 -13.68 36.11
C TRP A 882 -11.50 -12.40 36.09
N ILE A 883 -11.22 -11.86 34.90
CA ILE A 883 -10.54 -10.58 34.72
C ILE A 883 -11.36 -9.41 35.27
N GLU A 884 -12.69 -9.50 35.23
CA GLU A 884 -13.60 -8.41 35.63
C GLU A 884 -14.01 -8.50 37.10
N GLU A 885 -13.51 -9.51 37.83
CA GLU A 885 -13.79 -9.61 39.26
C GLU A 885 -13.22 -8.38 40.01
N PRO A 886 -14.00 -7.77 40.91
CA PRO A 886 -13.59 -6.56 41.63
C PRO A 886 -12.38 -6.79 42.55
N GLU A 887 -12.13 -8.04 42.95
CA GLU A 887 -10.96 -8.43 43.73
C GLU A 887 -10.09 -9.41 42.93
N LEU A 888 -8.77 -9.18 42.93
CA LEU A 888 -7.81 -10.06 42.26
C LEU A 888 -7.81 -11.46 42.90
N MET A 889 -8.24 -12.48 42.14
CA MET A 889 -8.26 -13.88 42.58
C MET A 889 -6.89 -14.37 43.07
N THR A 890 -6.84 -15.23 44.09
CA THR A 890 -5.56 -15.86 44.51
C THR A 890 -5.17 -17.01 43.57
N ARG A 891 -3.88 -17.37 43.50
CA ARG A 891 -3.42 -18.55 42.72
C ARG A 891 -4.18 -19.82 43.11
N ASN A 892 -4.37 -20.05 44.42
CA ASN A 892 -5.11 -21.22 44.92
C ASN A 892 -6.57 -21.21 44.49
N GLU A 893 -7.17 -20.02 44.41
CA GLU A 893 -8.55 -19.87 43.94
C GLU A 893 -8.67 -20.19 42.44
N VAL A 894 -7.72 -19.72 41.62
CA VAL A 894 -7.64 -20.06 40.18
C VAL A 894 -7.47 -21.58 40.00
N ILE A 895 -6.56 -22.20 40.76
CA ILE A 895 -6.35 -23.66 40.73
C ILE A 895 -7.62 -24.41 41.10
N ARG A 896 -8.27 -24.02 42.21
CA ARG A 896 -9.50 -24.65 42.69
C ARG A 896 -10.60 -24.62 41.63
N ARG A 897 -10.85 -23.44 41.04
CA ARG A 897 -11.91 -23.29 40.03
C ARG A 897 -11.61 -24.06 38.74
N LEU A 898 -10.37 -24.04 38.26
CA LEU A 898 -9.96 -24.84 37.09
C LEU A 898 -10.08 -26.35 37.35
N ASP A 899 -9.71 -26.81 38.55
CA ASP A 899 -9.81 -28.22 38.92
C ASP A 899 -11.26 -28.70 38.99
N GLU A 900 -12.15 -27.86 39.54
CA GLU A 900 -13.61 -28.02 39.58
C GLU A 900 -14.22 -28.04 38.17
N MET A 901 -13.62 -27.31 37.22
CA MET A 901 -14.00 -27.34 35.81
C MET A 901 -13.51 -28.59 35.07
N GLY A 902 -12.82 -29.52 35.73
CA GLY A 902 -12.28 -30.72 35.06
C GLY A 902 -11.10 -30.41 34.14
N ILE A 903 -10.38 -29.32 34.41
CA ILE A 903 -9.19 -28.88 33.69
C ILE A 903 -7.98 -29.13 34.58
N TYR A 904 -6.84 -29.56 34.04
CA TYR A 904 -5.58 -29.67 34.77
C TYR A 904 -5.00 -28.27 34.99
N PRO A 905 -5.11 -27.69 36.21
CA PRO A 905 -4.66 -26.32 36.47
C PRO A 905 -3.14 -26.16 36.32
N GLU A 906 -2.36 -27.20 36.64
CA GLU A 906 -0.91 -27.13 36.71
C GLU A 906 -0.21 -27.86 35.54
N LYS A 907 -0.97 -28.36 34.55
CA LYS A 907 -0.38 -28.98 33.36
C LYS A 907 0.39 -27.93 32.56
N VAL A 908 1.57 -28.32 32.06
CA VAL A 908 2.47 -27.49 31.25
C VAL A 908 2.52 -28.07 29.84
N LEU A 909 2.31 -27.25 28.81
CA LEU A 909 2.39 -27.69 27.41
C LEU A 909 3.83 -27.60 26.87
N PRO A 910 4.18 -28.35 25.82
CA PRO A 910 5.48 -28.23 25.18
C PRO A 910 5.77 -26.77 24.76
N GLY A 911 6.92 -26.24 25.16
CA GLY A 911 7.31 -24.84 24.91
C GLY A 911 6.92 -23.85 26.02
N ASP A 912 6.05 -24.25 26.95
CA ASP A 912 5.66 -23.40 28.08
C ASP A 912 6.54 -23.58 29.31
N ARG A 913 6.68 -22.50 30.08
CA ARG A 913 7.40 -22.49 31.37
C ARG A 913 6.48 -22.69 32.58
N ASN A 914 5.21 -22.31 32.46
CA ASN A 914 4.25 -22.22 33.55
C ASN A 914 3.00 -23.06 33.24
N GLY A 915 2.34 -23.57 34.29
CA GLY A 915 1.05 -24.26 34.14
C GLY A 915 -0.11 -23.30 33.85
N LEU A 916 -1.25 -23.84 33.40
CA LEU A 916 -2.41 -23.04 32.97
C LEU A 916 -2.89 -22.02 34.03
N ALA A 917 -2.97 -22.43 35.30
CA ALA A 917 -3.40 -21.58 36.41
C ALA A 917 -2.44 -20.40 36.63
N ASP A 918 -1.13 -20.62 36.49
CA ASP A 918 -0.12 -19.57 36.61
C ASP A 918 -0.20 -18.60 35.44
N LYS A 919 -0.45 -19.09 34.23
CA LYS A 919 -0.70 -18.23 33.07
C LYS A 919 -1.93 -17.36 33.26
N ILE A 920 -3.09 -17.96 33.57
CA ILE A 920 -4.34 -17.22 33.81
C ILE A 920 -4.14 -16.18 34.92
N LYS A 921 -3.50 -16.55 36.03
CA LYS A 921 -3.30 -15.63 37.16
C LYS A 921 -2.32 -14.50 36.84
N PHE A 922 -1.11 -14.82 36.37
CA PHE A 922 0.01 -13.88 36.31
C PHE A 922 0.16 -13.20 34.95
N ASP A 923 -0.19 -13.89 33.86
CA ASP A 923 -0.03 -13.37 32.50
C ASP A 923 -1.31 -12.66 32.01
N TYR A 924 -2.48 -12.94 32.61
CA TYR A 924 -3.76 -12.34 32.21
C TYR A 924 -4.48 -11.57 33.33
N ILE A 925 -4.97 -12.22 34.40
CA ILE A 925 -5.75 -11.54 35.46
C ILE A 925 -4.97 -10.38 36.09
N ASN A 926 -3.72 -10.63 36.50
CA ASN A 926 -2.87 -9.57 37.05
C ASN A 926 -2.52 -8.48 36.04
N GLN A 927 -2.39 -8.85 34.76
CA GLN A 927 -2.04 -7.91 33.70
C GLN A 927 -3.23 -7.07 33.26
N ALA A 928 -4.47 -7.53 33.44
CA ALA A 928 -5.66 -6.78 33.02
C ALA A 928 -5.93 -5.57 33.92
N SER A 929 -5.67 -5.69 35.22
CA SER A 929 -5.82 -4.56 36.15
C SER A 929 -4.72 -3.52 35.96
N TRP A 930 -5.11 -2.25 35.94
CA TRP A 930 -4.15 -1.15 35.94
C TRP A 930 -3.42 -1.10 37.27
N ASN A 931 -2.10 -1.12 37.22
CA ASN A 931 -1.29 -1.08 38.42
C ASN A 931 -0.12 -0.09 38.28
N ILE A 932 0.71 -0.02 39.32
CA ILE A 932 1.81 0.93 39.37
C ILE A 932 2.89 0.62 38.31
N THR A 933 3.10 -0.63 37.91
CA THR A 933 4.07 -0.99 36.86
C THR A 933 3.64 -0.45 35.49
N ASP A 934 2.34 -0.44 35.20
CA ASP A 934 1.79 0.20 34.00
C ASP A 934 2.06 1.69 34.01
N THR A 935 1.80 2.33 35.15
CA THR A 935 2.06 3.76 35.32
C THR A 935 3.55 4.05 35.14
N LEU A 936 4.45 3.20 35.67
CA LEU A 936 5.89 3.33 35.46
C LEU A 936 6.29 3.24 33.99
N ASN A 937 5.68 2.35 33.21
CA ASN A 937 5.91 2.24 31.78
C ASN A 937 5.35 3.46 31.03
N VAL A 938 4.15 3.91 31.38
CA VAL A 938 3.49 5.04 30.73
C VAL A 938 4.29 6.33 30.88
N VAL A 939 4.76 6.65 32.08
CA VAL A 939 5.48 7.91 32.34
C VAL A 939 6.82 8.03 31.60
N ILE A 940 7.33 6.93 31.03
CA ILE A 940 8.55 6.89 30.21
C ILE A 940 8.30 6.57 28.72
N GLY A 941 7.04 6.56 28.27
CA GLY A 941 6.70 6.32 26.87
C GLY A 941 6.69 4.86 26.43
N GLN A 942 6.57 3.92 27.36
CA GLN A 942 6.40 2.48 27.11
C GLN A 942 4.94 2.06 27.38
N GLY A 943 4.66 0.76 27.30
CA GLY A 943 3.34 0.22 27.56
C GLY A 943 2.35 0.58 26.46
N GLN A 944 1.23 1.20 26.83
CA GLN A 944 0.16 1.55 25.90
C GLN A 944 0.36 2.85 25.13
N ASN A 945 1.42 3.62 25.41
CA ASN A 945 1.74 4.80 24.59
C ASN A 945 2.02 4.35 23.15
N SER A 946 1.36 4.97 22.18
CA SER A 946 1.51 4.59 20.78
C SER A 946 1.20 5.77 19.86
N TYR A 947 2.20 6.28 19.12
CA TYR A 947 2.09 7.50 18.32
C TYR A 947 2.81 7.36 16.98
N THR A 948 2.33 8.07 15.97
CA THR A 948 2.93 8.09 14.63
C THR A 948 4.10 9.09 14.54
N PRO A 949 5.06 8.90 13.62
CA PRO A 949 6.14 9.86 13.40
C PRO A 949 5.64 11.29 13.11
N ILE A 950 4.56 11.45 12.33
CA ILE A 950 3.97 12.76 12.04
C ILE A 950 3.36 13.43 13.29
N GLN A 951 2.69 12.66 14.15
CA GLN A 951 2.21 13.14 15.45
C GLN A 951 3.38 13.59 16.34
N MET A 952 4.47 12.82 16.36
CA MET A 952 5.66 13.15 17.16
C MET A 952 6.36 14.42 16.63
N ALA A 953 6.42 14.64 15.32
CA ALA A 953 6.98 15.87 14.76
C ALA A 953 6.09 17.09 15.10
N ASN A 954 4.77 16.98 14.96
CA ASN A 954 3.83 18.06 15.26
C ASN A 954 3.78 18.40 16.77
N PHE A 955 3.89 17.37 17.61
CA PHE A 955 4.08 17.51 19.05
C PHE A 955 5.30 18.37 19.39
N ILE A 956 6.44 18.12 18.73
CA ILE A 956 7.66 18.87 18.97
C ILE A 956 7.59 20.29 18.41
N ALA A 957 6.94 20.47 17.25
CA ALA A 957 6.61 21.80 16.74
C ALA A 957 5.82 22.62 17.79
N THR A 958 4.77 22.03 18.35
CA THR A 958 3.91 22.63 19.38
C THR A 958 4.68 23.01 20.66
N ILE A 959 5.57 22.15 21.14
CA ILE A 959 6.42 22.50 22.30
C ILE A 959 7.35 23.67 21.97
N SER A 960 7.95 23.65 20.78
CA SER A 960 9.02 24.59 20.42
C SER A 960 8.51 26.02 20.19
N ASN A 961 7.29 26.17 19.65
CA ASN A 961 6.73 27.44 19.18
C ASN A 961 5.84 28.17 20.22
N GLY A 962 5.92 27.81 21.49
CA GLY A 962 5.13 28.47 22.56
C GLY A 962 3.73 27.92 22.78
N GLY A 963 3.47 26.69 22.30
CA GLY A 963 2.24 25.93 22.52
C GLY A 963 1.20 26.09 21.42
N TYR A 964 1.57 26.57 20.24
CA TYR A 964 0.66 26.69 19.10
C TYR A 964 0.67 25.39 18.29
N ARG A 965 -0.41 24.63 18.38
CA ARG A 965 -0.60 23.40 17.62
C ARG A 965 -1.19 23.74 16.26
N HIS A 966 -0.49 23.36 15.20
CA HIS A 966 -0.96 23.53 13.83
C HIS A 966 -1.57 22.21 13.32
N LYS A 967 -2.58 22.31 12.45
CA LYS A 967 -2.89 21.20 11.56
C LYS A 967 -1.73 21.05 10.57
N VAL A 968 -1.28 19.81 10.37
CA VAL A 968 -0.22 19.56 9.40
C VAL A 968 -0.81 19.62 8.01
N THR A 969 -0.17 20.34 7.10
CA THR A 969 -0.63 20.46 5.71
C THR A 969 0.50 20.13 4.73
N ALA A 970 0.16 19.41 3.68
CA ALA A 970 1.03 19.17 2.52
C ALA A 970 0.78 20.16 1.38
N ILE A 971 -0.27 20.99 1.45
CA ILE A 971 -0.73 21.85 0.35
C ILE A 971 -0.44 23.32 0.66
N ASP A 972 0.39 23.95 -0.18
CA ASP A 972 0.59 25.39 -0.16
C ASP A 972 -0.56 26.07 -0.94
N ASN A 973 -0.73 25.72 -2.21
CA ASN A 973 -1.81 26.26 -3.04
C ASN A 973 -2.11 25.40 -4.28
N ILE A 974 -3.28 25.65 -4.86
CA ILE A 974 -3.75 25.08 -6.13
C ILE A 974 -3.87 26.22 -7.13
N LYS A 975 -3.31 26.05 -8.32
CA LYS A 975 -3.40 27.01 -9.42
C LYS A 975 -4.01 26.35 -10.64
N ASN A 976 -4.58 27.14 -11.54
CA ASN A 976 -4.95 26.63 -12.86
C ASN A 976 -3.72 26.20 -13.66
N PHE A 977 -3.93 25.44 -14.74
CA PHE A 977 -2.87 24.81 -15.53
C PHE A 977 -1.78 25.77 -16.06
N ASP A 978 -2.13 27.02 -16.35
CA ASP A 978 -1.19 28.06 -16.82
C ASP A 978 -0.60 28.92 -15.70
N ASN A 979 -0.91 28.59 -14.43
CA ASN A 979 -0.52 29.31 -13.23
C ASN A 979 -0.96 30.79 -13.17
N SER A 980 -1.91 31.22 -14.01
CA SER A 980 -2.39 32.61 -14.04
C SER A 980 -3.33 32.96 -12.88
N LYS A 981 -3.95 31.96 -12.23
CA LYS A 981 -4.93 32.14 -11.16
C LYS A 981 -4.74 31.11 -10.04
N VAL A 982 -4.67 31.59 -8.81
CA VAL A 982 -4.77 30.75 -7.60
C VAL A 982 -6.25 30.39 -7.38
N ILE A 983 -6.53 29.09 -7.34
CA ILE A 983 -7.86 28.51 -7.15
C ILE A 983 -8.14 28.36 -5.66
N MET A 984 -7.17 27.81 -4.92
CA MET A 984 -7.25 27.58 -3.49
C MET A 984 -5.88 27.84 -2.87
N LYS A 985 -5.89 28.35 -1.63
CA LYS A 985 -4.69 28.47 -0.80
C LYS A 985 -4.90 27.64 0.47
N GLY A 986 -3.85 27.00 0.96
CA GLY A 986 -3.86 26.37 2.28
C GLY A 986 -4.15 27.42 3.35
N ASP A 987 -5.04 27.09 4.29
CA ASP A 987 -5.33 27.89 5.47
C ASP A 987 -5.13 27.01 6.71
N THR A 988 -4.21 27.43 7.60
CA THR A 988 -3.93 26.73 8.85
C THR A 988 -4.00 27.73 10.00
N GLU A 989 -5.17 27.83 10.63
CA GLU A 989 -5.28 28.55 11.90
C GLU A 989 -4.74 27.66 13.04
N PRO A 990 -3.70 28.11 13.77
CA PRO A 990 -3.20 27.35 14.91
C PRO A 990 -4.12 27.44 16.12
N GLU A 991 -4.17 26.36 16.89
CA GLU A 991 -4.81 26.31 18.20
C GLU A 991 -3.75 26.34 19.30
N ARG A 992 -3.86 27.25 20.26
CA ARG A 992 -2.93 27.24 21.40
C ARG A 992 -3.38 26.28 22.48
N ILE A 993 -2.49 25.39 22.92
CA ILE A 993 -2.76 24.44 24.02
C ILE A 993 -3.05 25.17 25.34
N GLN A 994 -3.82 24.53 26.22
CA GLN A 994 -4.30 25.13 27.46
C GLN A 994 -3.41 24.78 28.65
N LEU A 995 -2.48 25.68 28.99
CA LEU A 995 -1.58 25.55 30.14
C LEU A 995 -1.88 26.59 31.21
N ASN A 996 -1.72 26.21 32.47
CA ASN A 996 -1.74 27.10 33.63
C ASN A 996 -0.54 28.05 33.62
N ASN A 997 0.64 27.58 33.18
CA ASN A 997 1.83 28.42 33.03
C ASN A 997 2.62 28.06 31.77
N TYR A 998 2.57 28.92 30.75
CA TYR A 998 3.32 28.73 29.51
C TYR A 998 4.85 28.74 29.67
N GLU A 999 5.39 29.27 30.78
CA GLU A 999 6.83 29.17 31.10
C GLU A 999 7.28 27.70 31.26
N ASN A 1000 6.35 26.80 31.57
CA ASN A 1000 6.63 25.37 31.67
C ASN A 1000 7.19 24.77 30.36
N LEU A 1001 6.81 25.33 29.20
CA LEU A 1001 7.38 24.95 27.91
C LEU A 1001 8.88 25.27 27.85
N GLU A 1002 9.31 26.41 28.37
CA GLU A 1002 10.72 26.82 28.38
C GLU A 1002 11.58 25.92 29.26
N TYR A 1003 11.04 25.43 30.39
CA TYR A 1003 11.74 24.44 31.23
C TYR A 1003 11.95 23.11 30.50
N VAL A 1004 10.95 22.63 29.77
CA VAL A 1004 11.06 21.42 28.95
C VAL A 1004 12.06 21.64 27.81
N LYS A 1005 11.98 22.76 27.08
CA LYS A 1005 12.91 23.14 26.02
C LYS A 1005 14.36 23.20 26.52
N LEU A 1006 14.60 23.77 27.71
CA LEU A 1006 15.93 23.82 28.32
C LEU A 1006 16.46 22.41 28.64
N GLY A 1007 15.60 21.51 29.13
CA GLY A 1007 15.94 20.11 29.30
C GLY A 1007 16.36 19.44 27.99
N MET A 1008 15.61 19.69 26.90
CA MET A 1008 15.94 19.20 25.55
C MET A 1008 17.25 19.79 25.00
N LYS A 1009 17.52 21.09 25.22
CA LYS A 1009 18.81 21.71 24.86
C LYS A 1009 19.97 20.99 25.53
N LYS A 1010 19.83 20.69 26.83
CA LYS A 1010 20.88 19.98 27.59
C LYS A 1010 21.18 18.58 27.03
N VAL A 1011 20.21 17.88 26.45
CA VAL A 1011 20.43 16.59 25.77
C VAL A 1011 21.49 16.73 24.66
N SER A 1012 21.42 17.81 23.88
CA SER A 1012 22.35 18.08 22.78
C SER A 1012 23.65 18.78 23.19
N THR A 1013 23.70 19.50 24.31
CA THR A 1013 24.93 20.22 24.73
C THR A 1013 25.76 19.46 25.76
N GLU A 1014 25.10 18.67 26.61
CA GLU A 1014 25.72 18.03 27.77
C GLU A 1014 25.40 16.52 27.84
N GLY A 1015 24.28 16.08 27.27
CA GLY A 1015 23.68 14.77 27.49
C GLY A 1015 23.88 13.75 26.36
N THR A 1016 22.86 12.91 26.15
CA THR A 1016 22.94 11.72 25.30
C THR A 1016 23.18 12.01 23.81
N ALA A 1017 22.91 13.23 23.34
CA ALA A 1017 23.15 13.66 21.96
C ALA A 1017 24.33 14.65 21.84
N ARG A 1018 25.13 14.85 22.90
CA ARG A 1018 26.24 15.80 22.89
C ARG A 1018 27.24 15.56 21.77
N SER A 1019 27.72 14.33 21.62
CA SER A 1019 28.74 14.01 20.59
C SER A 1019 28.24 14.21 19.17
N LEU A 1020 26.92 14.14 18.97
CA LEU A 1020 26.27 14.31 17.67
C LEU A 1020 26.25 15.78 17.22
N PHE A 1021 26.01 16.70 18.16
CA PHE A 1021 25.84 18.14 17.87
C PHE A 1021 27.01 19.02 18.33
N GLN A 1022 28.08 18.46 18.89
CA GLN A 1022 29.20 19.23 19.46
C GLN A 1022 29.80 20.26 18.49
N ASN A 1023 29.85 19.94 17.20
CA ASN A 1023 30.40 20.80 16.15
C ASN A 1023 29.32 21.36 15.22
N PHE A 1024 28.04 21.29 15.60
CA PHE A 1024 26.94 21.76 14.76
C PHE A 1024 26.83 23.29 14.85
N PRO A 1025 26.52 24.01 13.75
CA PRO A 1025 26.61 25.48 13.72
C PRO A 1025 25.60 26.21 14.62
N VAL A 1026 24.50 25.56 14.96
CA VAL A 1026 23.43 26.12 15.81
C VAL A 1026 23.15 25.22 17.01
N THR A 1027 22.60 25.80 18.06
CA THR A 1027 22.07 25.02 19.19
C THR A 1027 20.84 24.24 18.72
N VAL A 1028 20.88 22.92 18.88
CA VAL A 1028 19.74 22.03 18.66
C VAL A 1028 19.18 21.60 20.01
N ALA A 1029 17.86 21.53 20.16
CA ALA A 1029 17.23 20.88 21.29
C ALA A 1029 16.65 19.54 20.85
N SER A 1030 16.94 18.48 21.60
CA SER A 1030 16.59 17.12 21.18
C SER A 1030 16.17 16.20 22.31
N LYS A 1031 15.64 15.03 21.95
CA LYS A 1031 15.46 13.91 22.86
C LYS A 1031 15.66 12.58 22.14
N THR A 1032 16.43 11.68 22.75
CA THR A 1032 16.54 10.27 22.33
C THR A 1032 15.45 9.41 22.97
N GLY A 1033 14.96 8.40 22.25
CA GLY A 1033 14.03 7.38 22.71
C GLY A 1033 14.45 5.98 22.27
N THR A 1034 14.42 5.03 23.20
CA THR A 1034 14.55 3.61 22.87
C THR A 1034 13.27 2.93 23.33
N ALA A 1035 12.51 2.41 22.37
CA ALA A 1035 11.25 1.71 22.63
C ALA A 1035 11.51 0.20 22.59
N GLN A 1036 11.12 -0.50 23.66
CA GLN A 1036 11.46 -1.91 23.80
C GLN A 1036 10.43 -2.74 23.06
N LYS A 1037 10.87 -3.64 22.17
CA LYS A 1037 9.98 -4.58 21.49
C LYS A 1037 10.19 -5.97 22.06
N SER A 1038 9.18 -6.46 22.79
CA SER A 1038 9.12 -7.86 23.21
C SER A 1038 8.57 -8.73 22.09
N GLY A 1039 8.91 -10.02 22.13
CA GLY A 1039 8.41 -11.02 21.19
C GLY A 1039 9.53 -11.69 20.42
N ILE A 1040 9.13 -12.71 19.68
CA ILE A 1040 9.98 -13.48 18.77
C ILE A 1040 9.40 -13.28 17.38
N ASN A 1041 10.26 -12.99 16.42
CA ASN A 1041 9.90 -12.92 15.02
C ASN A 1041 9.54 -14.34 14.55
N PRO A 1042 8.32 -14.58 14.08
CA PRO A 1042 7.87 -15.92 13.68
C PRO A 1042 8.66 -16.46 12.48
N ALA A 1043 9.08 -15.59 11.56
CA ALA A 1043 9.85 -15.98 10.37
C ALA A 1043 11.28 -16.43 10.69
N THR A 1044 11.93 -15.80 11.67
CA THR A 1044 13.36 -16.04 11.97
C THR A 1044 13.61 -16.78 13.27
N GLY A 1045 12.63 -16.88 14.15
CA GLY A 1045 12.79 -17.41 15.51
C GLY A 1045 13.61 -16.52 16.45
N ASP A 1046 14.03 -15.33 15.99
CA ASP A 1046 14.86 -14.39 16.72
C ASP A 1046 14.01 -13.39 17.53
N THR A 1047 14.46 -13.02 18.74
CA THR A 1047 13.83 -11.91 19.49
C THR A 1047 13.94 -10.59 18.74
N TYR A 1048 12.94 -9.71 18.83
CA TYR A 1048 13.02 -8.39 18.22
C TYR A 1048 14.10 -7.50 18.85
N ASP A 1049 14.69 -6.63 18.03
CA ASP A 1049 15.53 -5.52 18.50
C ASP A 1049 14.68 -4.30 18.87
N ASP A 1050 15.21 -3.45 19.77
CA ASP A 1050 14.53 -2.22 20.20
C ASP A 1050 14.37 -1.22 19.03
N TYR A 1051 13.36 -0.36 19.09
CA TYR A 1051 13.16 0.71 18.11
C TYR A 1051 13.89 1.98 18.55
N ALA A 1052 14.55 2.63 17.59
CA ALA A 1052 15.29 3.87 17.83
C ALA A 1052 14.46 5.08 17.42
N TRP A 1053 14.12 5.92 18.40
CA TRP A 1053 13.44 7.20 18.22
C TRP A 1053 14.38 8.36 18.47
N PHE A 1054 14.28 9.40 17.64
CA PHE A 1054 14.94 10.67 17.85
C PHE A 1054 13.99 11.81 17.48
N VAL A 1055 13.90 12.82 18.34
CA VAL A 1055 13.14 14.03 18.03
C VAL A 1055 13.97 15.26 18.33
N ALA A 1056 13.83 16.31 17.53
CA ALA A 1056 14.55 17.56 17.71
C ALA A 1056 13.82 18.76 17.12
N PHE A 1057 14.18 19.96 17.59
CA PHE A 1057 13.89 21.21 16.91
C PHE A 1057 15.12 22.10 16.87
N ALA A 1058 15.17 22.99 15.87
CA ALA A 1058 16.28 23.92 15.69
C ALA A 1058 15.85 25.19 14.93
N PRO A 1059 16.59 26.29 15.07
CA PRO A 1059 17.51 26.58 16.18
C PRO A 1059 16.79 26.57 17.55
N TYR A 1060 17.53 26.44 18.65
CA TYR A 1060 16.91 26.48 19.98
C TYR A 1060 16.31 27.86 20.31
N GLU A 1061 17.01 28.92 19.91
CA GLU A 1061 16.70 30.29 20.27
C GLU A 1061 15.48 30.85 19.53
N ASP A 1062 15.33 30.55 18.24
CA ASP A 1062 14.15 30.84 17.42
C ASP A 1062 13.83 29.59 16.59
N PRO A 1063 13.00 28.66 17.09
CA PRO A 1063 12.70 27.42 16.39
C PRO A 1063 12.06 27.65 15.02
N GLU A 1064 12.54 26.92 14.01
CA GLU A 1064 12.02 26.97 12.63
C GLU A 1064 11.58 25.59 12.14
N ILE A 1065 12.32 24.53 12.49
CA ILE A 1065 12.05 23.15 12.07
C ILE A 1065 11.94 22.21 13.27
N ALA A 1066 10.97 21.31 13.23
CA ALA A 1066 10.87 20.14 14.11
C ALA A 1066 11.02 18.86 13.28
N VAL A 1067 11.80 17.91 13.79
CA VAL A 1067 12.10 16.63 13.12
C VAL A 1067 11.82 15.46 14.07
N ALA A 1068 11.13 14.43 13.56
CA ALA A 1068 10.99 13.14 14.22
C ALA A 1068 11.56 12.04 13.31
N VAL A 1069 12.33 11.13 13.90
CA VAL A 1069 12.93 9.98 13.22
C VAL A 1069 12.64 8.72 13.99
N VAL A 1070 12.25 7.67 13.29
CA VAL A 1070 12.09 6.32 13.84
C VAL A 1070 12.79 5.29 12.96
N LEU A 1071 13.52 4.38 13.59
CA LEU A 1071 14.13 3.23 12.94
C LEU A 1071 13.63 1.95 13.63
N PHE A 1072 12.92 1.10 12.90
CA PHE A 1072 12.51 -0.19 13.43
C PHE A 1072 13.72 -1.09 13.59
N GLN A 1073 13.76 -1.80 14.72
CA GLN A 1073 14.89 -2.65 15.11
C GLN A 1073 16.27 -1.94 15.09
N GLY A 1074 16.29 -0.59 15.09
CA GLY A 1074 17.50 0.23 15.04
C GLY A 1074 18.24 0.33 16.38
N GLY A 1075 17.72 -0.25 17.46
CA GLY A 1075 18.40 -0.33 18.75
C GLY A 1075 18.34 0.95 19.57
N SER A 1076 19.42 1.73 19.55
CA SER A 1076 19.55 2.91 20.43
C SER A 1076 18.95 4.15 19.79
N GLY A 1077 18.16 4.94 20.54
CA GLY A 1077 17.59 6.19 20.04
C GLY A 1077 18.59 7.19 19.50
N GLY A 1078 19.84 7.16 19.96
CA GLY A 1078 20.92 7.99 19.41
C GLY A 1078 21.27 7.67 17.95
N TYR A 1079 20.97 6.46 17.47
CA TYR A 1079 21.31 6.04 16.10
C TYR A 1079 20.42 6.68 15.04
N ALA A 1080 19.25 7.19 15.43
CA ALA A 1080 18.39 8.00 14.58
C ALA A 1080 18.82 9.48 14.51
N GLY A 1081 19.72 9.91 15.41
CA GLY A 1081 20.16 11.31 15.51
C GLY A 1081 20.95 11.85 14.31
N PRO A 1082 21.89 11.11 13.70
CA PRO A 1082 22.60 11.56 12.49
C PRO A 1082 21.67 12.01 11.37
N ILE A 1083 20.58 11.28 11.16
CA ILE A 1083 19.57 11.59 10.14
C ILE A 1083 18.91 12.94 10.43
N ALA A 1084 18.45 13.15 11.67
CA ALA A 1084 17.84 14.42 12.07
C ALA A 1084 18.81 15.61 11.92
N ARG A 1085 20.10 15.39 12.18
CA ARG A 1085 21.14 16.42 12.00
C ARG A 1085 21.33 16.78 10.52
N GLU A 1086 21.35 15.82 9.60
CA GLU A 1086 21.43 16.11 8.16
C GLU A 1086 20.22 16.89 7.65
N VAL A 1087 19.01 16.52 8.08
CA VAL A 1087 17.77 17.22 7.73
C VAL A 1087 17.79 18.66 8.25
N ILE A 1088 18.16 18.87 9.52
CA ILE A 1088 18.28 20.22 10.08
C ILE A 1088 19.36 21.03 9.34
N ALA A 1089 20.49 20.41 8.98
CA ALA A 1089 21.56 21.09 8.26
C ALA A 1089 21.15 21.54 6.86
N GLU A 1090 20.40 20.71 6.13
CA GLU A 1090 19.88 21.06 4.81
C GLU A 1090 18.86 22.20 4.91
N TYR A 1091 17.89 22.10 5.83
CA TYR A 1091 16.86 23.13 6.00
C TYR A 1091 17.46 24.50 6.35
N LEU A 1092 18.45 24.53 7.26
CA LEU A 1092 19.14 25.77 7.65
C LEU A 1092 20.20 26.23 6.62
N GLY A 1093 20.32 25.52 5.48
CA GLY A 1093 21.20 25.89 4.37
C GLY A 1093 22.69 25.66 4.62
N PHE A 1094 23.07 24.89 5.63
CA PHE A 1094 24.47 24.66 5.97
C PHE A 1094 25.20 23.74 4.99
N ASN A 1095 24.48 22.89 4.26
CA ASN A 1095 25.08 22.01 3.24
C ASN A 1095 25.53 22.76 1.97
N ASN A 1096 25.13 24.02 1.79
CA ASN A 1096 25.41 24.80 0.57
C ASN A 1096 26.68 25.67 0.63
N VAL A 1097 27.56 25.45 1.62
CA VAL A 1097 28.82 26.21 1.76
C VAL A 1097 29.94 25.54 0.94
N ASP A 1098 29.81 25.55 -0.39
CA ASP A 1098 30.95 25.54 -1.36
C ASP A 1098 30.47 25.51 -2.82
N LYS A 1099 29.78 26.58 -3.27
CA LYS A 1099 29.71 26.96 -4.71
C LYS A 1099 29.80 28.48 -4.94
N LYS A 1100 30.46 29.22 -4.04
CA LYS A 1100 30.93 30.58 -4.35
C LYS A 1100 32.21 30.50 -5.19
N GLY A 1101 32.08 30.02 -6.42
CA GLY A 1101 33.22 29.87 -7.34
C GLY A 1101 32.86 29.53 -8.79
N ALA A 1102 31.64 29.09 -9.08
CA ALA A 1102 31.16 28.92 -10.45
C ALA A 1102 29.97 29.85 -10.68
N LEU A 1103 30.17 30.87 -11.51
CA LEU A 1103 29.08 31.61 -12.12
C LEU A 1103 28.12 30.62 -12.80
N PRO A 1104 26.79 30.78 -12.66
CA PRO A 1104 25.86 29.98 -13.45
C PRO A 1104 26.04 30.36 -14.92
N PHE A 1105 26.42 29.40 -15.75
CA PHE A 1105 26.37 29.56 -17.19
C PHE A 1105 24.91 29.83 -17.59
N GLU A 1106 24.76 30.84 -18.42
CA GLU A 1106 23.50 31.35 -18.96
C GLU A 1106 22.67 30.25 -19.63
N ILE A 1107 21.37 30.31 -19.39
CA ILE A 1107 20.35 29.61 -20.15
C ILE A 1107 20.26 30.32 -21.52
N GLU A 1108 20.89 29.76 -22.54
CA GLU A 1108 20.39 29.82 -23.93
C GLU A 1108 19.72 28.45 -24.16
N LEU A 1109 18.40 28.36 -24.25
CA LEU A 1109 17.68 28.64 -25.48
C LEU A 1109 16.20 28.95 -25.18
N ALA A 1110 15.83 30.19 -25.44
CA ALA A 1110 14.49 30.53 -25.91
C ALA A 1110 14.64 30.94 -27.38
N ARG A 1111 14.30 30.02 -28.30
CA ARG A 1111 13.81 30.31 -29.65
C ARG A 1111 13.22 29.08 -30.28
#